data_AF-A0A973FPU5-F1
#
_entry.id   AF-A0A973FPU5-F1
#
_cell.length_a   1.000
_cell.length_b   1.000
_cell.length_c   1.000
_cell.angle_alpha   90.00
_cell.angle_beta   90.00
_cell.angle_gamma   90.00
#
_symmetry.space_group_name_H-M   'P 1'
#
loop_
_entity.id
_entity.type
_entity.pdbx_description
1 polymer ?
#
loop_
_entity_poly.entity_id
_entity_poly.type
_entity_poly.pdbx_seq_one_letter_code
_entity_poly.pdbx_strand_id
1 'polypeptide(L)'
;MGSNTITQASLPGWPGRLGSSLRAERNNLAQPSLWIGLTSLLLIVLIRAQLPLHYAIDVGYEEGIGSDLPFLQGFNTAEQSSYGSYRWTDDGATIRFRGVGRRPLALELRFLTVNAEVMAKGPQQIDLYSEGHLLASLPVRATGSHQLVLVPPTPSGTLGITLHTATFTPASDPRRLGTPLDAISISPLSTGPTAPDWQAVLGWLGAAALVWMALRHALGRDSGASRLYGTFILLAGLAALLDPPRWAAGATAALIAAAIAYPLAIGLRAGLPPLAHRLGVPLEASSLGWLVAFCVIAFMMRYGGRLYPNSMHGDIVFHVNRFTEGLTGQIFILSKNRGVDFPYPPGPYILIAPLTLTGLQIRTVLQLGAALADALSAVVVYAIASRVVRPQTALLAAATYVFTAATLMTTWWSFDTHIYSQFLHLLTIAGFCWAIEAWQGQDRGRRIAWSIGVFVLLSTVFLGHFGFLINTALLVGMLIVGTWLMSWRGAGWARAIRWPLTLAYGGAVIFAGVCFYSAYIPLFLSQIQTASTSGFSAVANRTPANRAAMWENLWRAGLITHFGIFPIPLALFGVWRLARGDAREESAPGRTAVLALMFGSLVVAICFAVLPFITLATNSPRWLMFIAWVVALGTAISVEEIWRRGWVGKLATLAMGAVVLANTAWIWLAPMLWRVRPPEPF
;
A
#
# COMPACT_ATOMS: atom_id res chain seq x y z
N MET A 1 -41.78 -34.06 32.43
CA MET A 1 -42.27 -33.55 31.13
C MET A 1 -42.65 -32.08 31.32
N GLY A 2 -41.75 -31.16 30.97
CA GLY A 2 -41.99 -29.71 31.02
C GLY A 2 -41.82 -29.14 29.62
N SER A 3 -42.90 -28.64 29.04
CA SER A 3 -42.93 -28.09 27.68
C SER A 3 -42.32 -26.69 27.66
N ASN A 4 -41.13 -26.56 27.07
CA ASN A 4 -40.56 -25.27 26.71
C ASN A 4 -41.20 -24.77 25.41
N THR A 5 -42.15 -23.84 25.55
CA THR A 5 -42.75 -23.07 24.46
C THR A 5 -41.71 -22.08 23.93
N ILE A 6 -41.03 -22.46 22.84
CA ILE A 6 -40.19 -21.53 22.07
C ILE A 6 -41.14 -20.60 21.31
N THR A 7 -41.31 -19.39 21.82
CA THR A 7 -41.97 -18.30 21.08
C THR A 7 -41.15 -17.98 19.84
N GLN A 8 -41.69 -18.33 18.67
CA GLN A 8 -41.18 -17.91 17.37
C GLN A 8 -41.28 -16.38 17.25
N ALA A 9 -40.19 -15.68 17.56
CA ALA A 9 -40.05 -14.29 17.16
C ALA A 9 -39.95 -14.25 15.63
N SER A 10 -41.03 -13.80 14.99
CA SER A 10 -41.07 -13.61 13.54
C SER A 10 -39.96 -12.64 13.12
N LEU A 11 -38.95 -13.17 12.42
CA LEU A 11 -37.93 -12.33 11.81
C LEU A 11 -38.65 -11.37 10.85
N PRO A 12 -38.40 -10.05 10.94
CA PRO A 12 -39.05 -9.10 10.06
C PRO A 12 -38.75 -9.50 8.60
N GLY A 13 -39.81 -9.56 7.79
CA GLY A 13 -39.71 -9.84 6.36
C GLY A 13 -38.74 -8.86 5.68
N TRP A 14 -38.23 -9.26 4.51
CA TRP A 14 -37.26 -8.49 3.72
C TRP A 14 -37.56 -6.97 3.61
N PRO A 15 -38.82 -6.53 3.43
CA PRO A 15 -39.17 -5.10 3.41
C PRO A 15 -38.85 -4.36 4.73
N GLY A 16 -39.03 -5.04 5.87
CA GLY A 16 -38.77 -4.48 7.20
C GLY A 16 -37.28 -4.25 7.48
N ARG A 17 -36.41 -5.14 6.98
CA ARG A 17 -34.94 -5.00 7.08
C ARG A 17 -34.40 -3.89 6.21
N LEU A 18 -34.94 -3.73 5.00
CA LEU A 18 -34.57 -2.62 4.11
C LEU A 18 -34.96 -1.27 4.76
N GLY A 19 -36.18 -1.19 5.29
CA GLY A 19 -36.68 0.02 5.95
C GLY A 19 -35.93 0.39 7.24
N SER A 20 -35.43 -0.57 8.02
CA SER A 20 -34.58 -0.26 9.19
C SER A 20 -33.19 0.20 8.78
N SER A 21 -32.59 -0.39 7.74
CA SER A 21 -31.29 0.01 7.20
C SER A 21 -31.33 1.45 6.65
N LEU A 22 -32.31 1.76 5.80
CA LEU A 22 -32.48 3.12 5.24
C LEU A 22 -32.70 4.18 6.32
N ARG A 23 -33.45 3.84 7.38
CA ARG A 23 -33.62 4.73 8.53
C ARG A 23 -32.31 4.95 9.29
N ALA A 24 -31.50 3.92 9.45
CA ALA A 24 -30.18 4.05 10.06
C ALA A 24 -29.24 4.95 9.23
N GLU A 25 -29.23 4.82 7.90
CA GLU A 25 -28.46 5.71 7.02
C GLU A 25 -28.89 7.16 7.13
N ARG A 26 -30.21 7.39 7.07
CA ARG A 26 -30.77 8.74 7.23
C ARG A 26 -30.36 9.35 8.58
N ASN A 27 -30.41 8.56 9.65
CA ASN A 27 -30.00 9.01 10.97
C ASN A 27 -28.50 9.30 11.06
N ASN A 28 -27.65 8.55 10.35
CA ASN A 28 -26.21 8.80 10.28
C ASN A 28 -25.89 10.10 9.51
N LEU A 29 -26.64 10.40 8.44
CA LEU A 29 -26.52 11.65 7.69
C LEU A 29 -27.05 12.87 8.48
N ALA A 30 -27.95 12.66 9.43
CA ALA A 30 -28.46 13.72 10.30
C ALA A 30 -27.55 14.03 11.51
N GLN A 31 -26.42 13.32 11.68
CA GLN A 31 -25.54 13.51 12.84
C GLN A 31 -24.81 14.87 12.79
N PRO A 32 -24.79 15.65 13.90
CA PRO A 32 -24.11 16.94 13.94
C PRO A 32 -22.63 16.88 13.56
N SER A 33 -21.91 15.82 13.97
CA SER A 33 -20.48 15.67 13.68
C SER A 33 -20.17 15.67 12.18
N LEU A 34 -21.05 15.10 11.34
CA LEU A 34 -20.90 15.14 9.88
C LEU A 34 -20.94 16.59 9.40
N TRP A 35 -22.01 17.31 9.75
CA TRP A 35 -22.23 18.68 9.28
C TRP A 35 -21.19 19.66 9.82
N ILE A 36 -20.73 19.48 11.07
CA ILE A 36 -19.60 20.24 11.62
C ILE A 36 -18.35 19.99 10.78
N GLY A 37 -18.03 18.73 10.46
CA GLY A 37 -16.86 18.40 9.64
C GLY A 37 -16.95 18.95 8.21
N LEU A 38 -18.08 18.77 7.53
CA LEU A 38 -18.32 19.30 6.18
C LEU A 38 -18.27 20.83 6.15
N THR A 39 -18.92 21.49 7.11
CA THR A 39 -18.91 22.95 7.22
C THR A 39 -17.50 23.47 7.54
N SER A 40 -16.78 22.80 8.44
CA SER A 40 -15.39 23.17 8.76
C SER A 40 -14.49 23.08 7.52
N LEU A 41 -14.58 21.97 6.77
CA LEU A 41 -13.81 21.80 5.54
C LEU A 41 -14.17 22.85 4.49
N LEU A 42 -15.47 23.11 4.29
CA LEU A 42 -15.96 24.15 3.39
C LEU A 42 -15.41 25.53 3.78
N LEU A 43 -15.52 25.90 5.06
CA LEU A 43 -15.02 27.18 5.57
C LEU A 43 -13.50 27.30 5.37
N ILE A 44 -12.73 26.25 5.65
CA ILE A 44 -11.28 26.25 5.42
C ILE A 44 -10.95 26.51 3.95
N VAL A 45 -11.66 25.86 3.01
CA VAL A 45 -11.39 26.04 1.58
C VAL A 45 -11.85 27.41 1.08
N LEU A 46 -12.97 27.93 1.60
CA LEU A 46 -13.43 29.29 1.30
C LEU A 46 -12.44 30.35 1.80
N ILE A 47 -11.91 30.18 3.02
CA ILE A 47 -10.84 31.02 3.56
C ILE A 47 -9.58 30.90 2.70
N ARG A 48 -9.18 29.66 2.36
CA ARG A 48 -7.97 29.45 1.55
C ARG A 48 -8.08 30.13 0.19
N ALA A 49 -9.27 30.12 -0.43
CA ALA A 49 -9.51 30.82 -1.68
C ALA A 49 -9.29 32.35 -1.54
N GLN A 50 -9.44 32.94 -0.36
CA GLN A 50 -9.16 34.38 -0.16
C GLN A 50 -7.68 34.69 0.12
N LEU A 51 -6.89 33.70 0.54
CA LEU A 51 -5.48 33.92 0.85
C LEU A 51 -4.65 34.10 -0.44
N PRO A 52 -3.53 34.86 -0.38
CA PRO A 52 -2.56 34.93 -1.46
C PRO A 52 -2.11 33.54 -1.93
N LEU A 53 -1.82 33.42 -3.21
CA LEU A 53 -1.37 32.18 -3.84
C LEU A 53 -0.17 32.49 -4.72
N HIS A 54 1.02 32.17 -4.20
CA HIS A 54 2.22 32.06 -5.01
C HIS A 54 2.57 30.58 -5.09
N TYR A 55 2.73 30.09 -6.31
CA TYR A 55 3.04 28.69 -6.51
C TYR A 55 4.01 28.55 -7.68
N ALA A 56 5.09 27.83 -7.48
CA ALA A 56 6.11 27.61 -8.47
C ALA A 56 6.42 26.12 -8.57
N ILE A 57 6.74 25.68 -9.78
CA ILE A 57 7.26 24.34 -10.05
C ILE A 57 8.49 24.44 -10.93
N ASP A 58 9.44 23.57 -10.66
CA ASP A 58 10.64 23.38 -11.47
C ASP A 58 10.34 22.29 -12.50
N VAL A 59 10.25 22.68 -13.77
CA VAL A 59 9.96 21.76 -14.88
C VAL A 59 11.17 20.85 -15.09
N GLY A 60 10.93 19.56 -15.28
CA GLY A 60 11.96 18.53 -15.30
C GLY A 60 12.41 18.08 -13.91
N TYR A 61 11.97 18.72 -12.83
CA TYR A 61 12.20 18.22 -11.47
C TYR A 61 11.08 17.25 -11.08
N GLU A 62 11.34 15.94 -11.25
CA GLU A 62 10.27 14.92 -11.14
C GLU A 62 9.92 14.51 -9.70
N GLU A 63 10.82 14.78 -8.74
CA GLU A 63 10.75 14.24 -7.38
C GLU A 63 11.20 15.30 -6.37
N GLY A 64 10.36 15.62 -5.39
CA GLY A 64 10.63 16.62 -4.36
C GLY A 64 9.57 17.71 -4.27
N ILE A 65 9.73 18.58 -3.27
CA ILE A 65 8.92 19.80 -3.13
C ILE A 65 9.24 20.70 -4.34
N GLY A 66 8.21 21.21 -5.01
CA GLY A 66 8.38 21.98 -6.25
C GLY A 66 8.38 21.13 -7.52
N SER A 67 8.18 19.81 -7.42
CA SER A 67 8.13 18.95 -8.61
C SER A 67 7.00 19.32 -9.58
N ASP A 68 7.22 19.02 -10.86
CA ASP A 68 6.34 19.45 -11.95
C ASP A 68 5.11 18.56 -12.18
N LEU A 69 5.15 17.32 -11.72
CA LEU A 69 4.00 16.42 -11.77
C LEU A 69 3.18 16.55 -10.46
N PRO A 70 1.84 16.53 -10.55
CA PRO A 70 1.02 16.11 -11.70
C PRO A 70 0.57 17.23 -12.66
N PHE A 71 1.18 18.43 -12.62
CA PHE A 71 0.66 19.60 -13.33
C PHE A 71 0.88 19.57 -14.85
N LEU A 72 1.84 18.77 -15.32
CA LEU A 72 2.22 18.71 -16.73
C LEU A 72 1.71 17.44 -17.43
N GLN A 73 1.21 17.59 -18.67
CA GLN A 73 0.87 16.49 -19.59
C GLN A 73 1.30 16.86 -21.01
N GLY A 74 1.70 15.88 -21.83
CA GLY A 74 2.19 16.16 -23.20
C GLY A 74 3.58 16.80 -23.22
N PHE A 75 4.43 16.44 -22.27
CA PHE A 75 5.84 16.82 -22.23
C PHE A 75 6.70 15.57 -22.36
N ASN A 76 7.88 15.73 -22.95
CA ASN A 76 8.89 14.67 -23.00
C ASN A 76 9.45 14.37 -21.60
N THR A 77 10.24 13.30 -21.51
CA THR A 77 10.99 12.94 -20.29
C THR A 77 11.85 14.10 -19.81
N ALA A 78 12.00 14.22 -18.49
CA ALA A 78 12.83 15.25 -17.88
C ALA A 78 14.29 15.16 -18.33
N GLU A 79 14.92 16.30 -18.55
CA GLU A 79 16.32 16.45 -18.92
C GLU A 79 17.03 17.44 -17.98
N GLN A 80 18.37 17.39 -17.97
CA GLN A 80 19.21 18.33 -17.22
C GLN A 80 20.21 19.00 -18.16
N SER A 81 20.46 20.28 -17.92
CA SER A 81 21.49 21.07 -18.59
C SER A 81 22.30 21.88 -17.56
N SER A 82 23.29 22.65 -18.04
CA SER A 82 23.99 23.65 -17.23
C SER A 82 23.07 24.73 -16.64
N TYR A 83 21.85 24.89 -17.17
CA TYR A 83 20.87 25.89 -16.72
C TYR A 83 19.80 25.33 -15.77
N GLY A 84 19.82 24.02 -15.51
CA GLY A 84 18.85 23.35 -14.63
C GLY A 84 18.12 22.19 -15.30
N SER A 85 17.09 21.68 -14.62
CA SER A 85 16.18 20.68 -15.16
C SER A 85 15.17 21.32 -16.10
N TYR A 86 14.69 20.59 -17.10
CA TYR A 86 13.67 21.06 -18.03
C TYR A 86 12.94 19.89 -18.70
N ARG A 87 11.88 20.21 -19.44
CA ARG A 87 11.22 19.31 -20.38
C ARG A 87 10.99 19.97 -21.72
N TRP A 88 11.13 19.21 -22.79
CA TRP A 88 10.64 19.60 -24.10
C TRP A 88 9.12 19.45 -24.17
N THR A 89 8.42 20.51 -24.56
CA THR A 89 6.98 20.43 -24.88
C THR A 89 6.76 19.53 -26.10
N ASP A 90 5.61 18.86 -26.17
CA ASP A 90 5.05 18.32 -27.43
C ASP A 90 3.98 19.30 -27.97
N ASP A 91 3.44 19.04 -29.16
CA ASP A 91 2.26 19.77 -29.64
C ASP A 91 1.02 19.40 -28.81
N GLY A 92 0.36 20.41 -28.24
CA GLY A 92 -0.76 20.23 -27.32
C GLY A 92 -0.34 19.91 -25.89
N ALA A 93 0.89 20.23 -25.48
CA ALA A 93 1.32 20.15 -24.09
C ALA A 93 0.38 20.97 -23.20
N THR A 94 0.04 20.47 -22.00
CA THR A 94 -0.87 21.15 -21.08
C THR A 94 -0.26 21.35 -19.70
N ILE A 95 -0.47 22.56 -19.17
CA ILE A 95 -0.17 22.95 -17.80
C ILE A 95 -1.50 23.10 -17.06
N ARG A 96 -1.70 22.34 -15.98
CA ARG A 96 -2.95 22.33 -15.22
C ARG A 96 -2.72 22.50 -13.73
N PHE A 97 -3.14 23.63 -13.17
CA PHE A 97 -3.18 23.86 -11.72
C PHE A 97 -4.62 23.90 -11.23
N ARG A 98 -5.02 22.90 -10.45
CA ARG A 98 -6.30 22.88 -9.73
C ARG A 98 -6.21 23.69 -8.44
N GLY A 99 -7.34 23.99 -7.82
CA GLY A 99 -7.35 24.64 -6.49
C GLY A 99 -6.84 26.09 -6.46
N VAL A 100 -6.60 26.71 -7.63
CA VAL A 100 -6.20 28.12 -7.73
C VAL A 100 -7.38 29.07 -7.48
N GLY A 101 -8.61 28.60 -7.74
CA GLY A 101 -9.83 29.39 -7.60
C GLY A 101 -10.05 30.34 -8.79
N ARG A 102 -11.27 30.88 -8.88
CA ARG A 102 -11.69 31.77 -9.97
C ARG A 102 -11.14 33.18 -9.75
N ARG A 103 -9.87 33.38 -10.10
CA ARG A 103 -9.16 34.66 -10.00
C ARG A 103 -8.30 34.91 -11.25
N PRO A 104 -7.98 36.17 -11.59
CA PRO A 104 -6.99 36.45 -12.63
C PRO A 104 -5.58 36.14 -12.09
N LEU A 105 -4.75 35.59 -12.96
CA LEU A 105 -3.40 35.09 -12.61
C LEU A 105 -2.36 35.70 -13.53
N ALA A 106 -1.18 35.98 -12.99
CA ALA A 106 0.04 36.17 -13.75
C ALA A 106 0.73 34.80 -13.83
N LEU A 107 0.87 34.29 -15.05
CA LEU A 107 1.60 33.07 -15.37
C LEU A 107 2.98 33.45 -15.90
N GLU A 108 4.02 33.04 -15.19
CA GLU A 108 5.40 33.15 -15.67
C GLU A 108 5.84 31.80 -16.25
N LEU A 109 6.34 31.84 -17.47
CA LEU A 109 6.96 30.71 -18.16
C LEU A 109 8.42 31.05 -18.44
N ARG A 110 9.33 30.16 -18.03
CA ARG A 110 10.76 30.30 -18.32
C ARG A 110 11.19 29.23 -19.33
N PHE A 111 11.69 29.71 -20.47
CA PHE A 111 12.17 28.88 -21.57
C PHE A 111 13.69 28.97 -21.66
N LEU A 112 14.34 27.83 -21.84
CA LEU A 112 15.80 27.74 -21.90
C LEU A 112 16.38 28.27 -23.21
N THR A 113 17.68 28.56 -23.19
CA THR A 113 18.48 28.81 -24.39
C THR A 113 18.43 27.62 -25.33
N VAL A 114 18.33 27.87 -26.63
CA VAL A 114 18.30 26.83 -27.67
C VAL A 114 19.44 27.04 -28.67
N ASN A 115 19.96 25.94 -29.22
CA ASN A 115 21.09 26.00 -30.16
C ASN A 115 20.64 26.45 -31.57
N ALA A 116 21.62 26.67 -32.46
CA ALA A 116 21.35 27.12 -33.82
C ALA A 116 20.52 26.11 -34.64
N GLU A 117 20.66 24.81 -34.38
CA GLU A 117 19.85 23.79 -35.08
C GLU A 117 18.37 23.90 -34.68
N VAL A 118 18.07 24.02 -33.39
CA VAL A 118 16.70 24.23 -32.90
C VAL A 118 16.14 25.55 -33.42
N MET A 119 16.95 26.61 -33.48
CA MET A 119 16.50 27.88 -34.08
C MET A 119 16.23 27.76 -35.59
N ALA A 120 16.96 26.91 -36.31
CA ALA A 120 16.79 26.76 -37.76
C ALA A 120 15.62 25.82 -38.14
N LYS A 121 15.37 24.78 -37.34
CA LYS A 121 14.40 23.71 -37.67
C LYS A 121 13.22 23.61 -36.70
N GLY A 122 13.39 24.13 -35.49
CA GLY A 122 12.42 24.05 -34.40
C GLY A 122 11.39 25.19 -34.42
N PRO A 123 10.54 25.24 -33.38
CA PRO A 123 9.49 26.24 -33.31
C PRO A 123 10.04 27.67 -33.24
N GLN A 124 9.39 28.57 -33.97
CA GLN A 124 9.66 30.01 -33.91
C GLN A 124 8.70 30.74 -32.96
N GLN A 125 7.58 30.10 -32.64
CA GLN A 125 6.49 30.68 -31.87
C GLN A 125 5.77 29.58 -31.09
N ILE A 126 5.25 29.94 -29.92
CA ILE A 126 4.40 29.11 -29.06
C ILE A 126 3.09 29.86 -28.86
N ASP A 127 1.99 29.24 -29.23
CA ASP A 127 0.66 29.77 -28.98
C ASP A 127 0.11 29.20 -27.67
N LEU A 128 -0.27 30.09 -26.76
CA LEU A 128 -0.86 29.73 -25.49
C LEU A 128 -2.37 29.88 -25.54
N TYR A 129 -3.07 28.80 -25.19
CA TYR A 129 -4.52 28.79 -25.13
C TYR A 129 -5.00 28.55 -23.70
N SER A 130 -6.09 29.20 -23.31
CA SER A 130 -6.84 28.87 -22.10
C SER A 130 -8.30 28.68 -22.45
N GLU A 131 -8.86 27.53 -22.07
CA GLU A 131 -10.25 27.14 -22.38
C GLU A 131 -10.58 27.29 -23.89
N GLY A 132 -9.62 27.00 -24.77
CA GLY A 132 -9.78 27.12 -26.23
C GLY A 132 -9.60 28.52 -26.82
N HIS A 133 -9.36 29.54 -25.99
CA HIS A 133 -9.10 30.90 -26.44
C HIS A 133 -7.59 31.20 -26.47
N LEU A 134 -7.10 31.75 -27.58
CA LEU A 134 -5.71 32.21 -27.70
C LEU A 134 -5.48 33.38 -26.72
N LEU A 135 -4.55 33.18 -25.78
CA LEU A 135 -4.13 34.19 -24.81
C LEU A 135 -2.96 35.03 -25.33
N ALA A 136 -1.95 34.37 -25.88
CA ALA A 136 -0.73 35.00 -26.35
C ALA A 136 0.01 34.10 -27.34
N SER A 137 0.73 34.74 -28.26
CA SER A 137 1.69 34.12 -29.16
C SER A 137 3.09 34.56 -28.73
N LEU A 138 3.87 33.62 -28.19
CA LEU A 138 5.17 33.90 -27.59
C LEU A 138 6.30 33.57 -28.59
N PRO A 139 7.26 34.48 -28.84
CA PRO A 139 8.38 34.19 -29.71
C PRO A 139 9.39 33.26 -29.02
N VAL A 140 9.90 32.27 -29.75
CA VAL A 140 11.04 31.45 -29.32
C VAL A 140 12.33 32.21 -29.62
N ARG A 141 13.25 32.27 -28.65
CA ARG A 141 14.51 33.03 -28.75
C ARG A 141 15.70 32.13 -28.46
N ALA A 142 16.79 32.31 -29.21
CA ALA A 142 18.04 31.57 -29.01
C ALA A 142 18.60 31.71 -27.59
N THR A 143 18.46 32.91 -27.00
CA THR A 143 18.93 33.23 -25.63
C THR A 143 17.99 32.73 -24.53
N GLY A 144 16.92 32.00 -24.86
CA GLY A 144 15.83 31.71 -23.93
C GLY A 144 14.99 32.96 -23.62
N SER A 145 13.95 32.80 -22.81
CA SER A 145 13.09 33.93 -22.42
C SER A 145 12.31 33.67 -21.12
N HIS A 146 11.99 34.76 -20.44
CA HIS A 146 11.02 34.80 -19.34
C HIS A 146 9.77 35.50 -19.87
N GLN A 147 8.64 34.80 -19.88
CA GLN A 147 7.40 35.26 -20.47
C GLN A 147 6.35 35.39 -19.36
N LEU A 148 5.84 36.61 -19.15
CA LEU A 148 4.77 36.88 -18.20
C LEU A 148 3.45 37.06 -18.96
N VAL A 149 2.49 36.20 -18.68
CA VAL A 149 1.20 36.15 -19.38
C VAL A 149 0.07 36.35 -18.38
N LEU A 150 -0.84 37.27 -18.68
CA LEU A 150 -2.02 37.51 -17.87
C LEU A 150 -3.10 36.51 -18.27
N VAL A 151 -3.55 35.69 -17.33
CA VAL A 151 -4.58 34.69 -17.54
C VAL A 151 -5.88 35.16 -16.87
N PRO A 152 -6.99 35.31 -17.62
CA PRO A 152 -8.27 35.70 -17.05
C PRO A 152 -8.83 34.61 -16.13
N PRO A 153 -9.76 34.94 -15.21
CA PRO A 153 -10.38 33.95 -14.34
C PRO A 153 -11.16 32.90 -15.12
N THR A 154 -10.89 31.62 -14.89
CA THR A 154 -11.64 30.51 -15.50
C THR A 154 -12.91 30.20 -14.69
N PRO A 155 -14.05 29.86 -15.33
CA PRO A 155 -15.28 29.52 -14.61
C PRO A 155 -15.13 28.32 -13.65
N SER A 156 -14.27 27.37 -14.01
CA SER A 156 -13.98 26.17 -13.22
C SER A 156 -13.14 26.45 -11.96
N GLY A 157 -12.41 27.58 -11.91
CA GLY A 157 -11.43 27.85 -10.87
C GLY A 157 -10.17 26.97 -10.97
N THR A 158 -9.99 26.26 -12.10
CA THR A 158 -8.77 25.54 -12.48
C THR A 158 -8.04 26.34 -13.55
N LEU A 159 -6.73 26.53 -13.40
CA LEU A 159 -5.89 27.05 -14.46
C LEU A 159 -5.58 25.91 -15.44
N GLY A 160 -6.05 26.03 -16.67
CA GLY A 160 -5.69 25.15 -17.78
C GLY A 160 -5.07 25.96 -18.90
N ILE A 161 -3.82 25.66 -19.23
CA ILE A 161 -3.09 26.24 -20.36
C ILE A 161 -2.68 25.13 -21.29
N THR A 162 -2.98 25.30 -22.58
CA THR A 162 -2.48 24.44 -23.65
C THR A 162 -1.46 25.20 -24.46
N LEU A 163 -0.33 24.57 -24.73
CA LEU A 163 0.76 25.09 -25.55
C LEU A 163 0.67 24.41 -26.91
N HIS A 164 0.43 25.19 -27.95
CA HIS A 164 0.56 24.77 -29.33
C HIS A 164 1.87 25.29 -29.90
N THR A 165 2.68 24.38 -30.42
CA THR A 165 4.01 24.70 -30.92
C THR A 165 4.33 23.76 -32.06
N ALA A 166 5.00 24.28 -33.08
CA ALA A 166 5.65 23.38 -34.04
C ALA A 166 6.63 22.46 -33.30
N THR A 167 6.74 21.22 -33.76
CA THR A 167 7.70 20.25 -33.24
C THR A 167 8.67 19.86 -34.34
N PHE A 168 9.88 19.48 -33.94
CA PHE A 168 10.92 19.01 -34.86
C PHE A 168 11.60 17.77 -34.27
N THR A 169 12.34 17.05 -35.11
CA THR A 169 13.10 15.86 -34.71
C THR A 169 14.57 16.11 -35.07
N PRO A 170 15.45 16.26 -34.07
CA PRO A 170 16.89 16.40 -34.32
C PRO A 170 17.47 15.18 -35.04
N ALA A 171 18.56 15.34 -35.78
CA ALA A 171 19.14 14.23 -36.56
C ALA A 171 19.62 13.05 -35.69
N SER A 172 20.03 13.31 -34.45
CA SER A 172 20.52 12.32 -33.49
C SER A 172 19.50 11.88 -32.44
N ASP A 173 18.27 12.38 -32.50
CA ASP A 173 17.25 12.15 -31.49
C ASP A 173 15.90 11.86 -32.17
N PRO A 174 15.34 10.64 -32.02
CA PRO A 174 14.10 10.26 -32.71
C PRO A 174 12.86 10.94 -32.12
N ARG A 175 12.97 11.68 -31.01
CA ARG A 175 11.83 12.31 -30.35
C ARG A 175 11.31 13.50 -31.15
N ARG A 176 10.02 13.79 -30.96
CA ARG A 176 9.40 15.04 -31.41
C ARG A 176 9.52 16.06 -30.29
N LEU A 177 10.25 17.13 -30.54
CA LEU A 177 10.62 18.13 -29.56
C LEU A 177 10.03 19.49 -29.95
N GLY A 178 9.43 20.19 -28.99
CA GLY A 178 8.98 21.57 -29.11
C GLY A 178 9.98 22.53 -28.49
N THR A 179 9.54 23.32 -27.51
CA THR A 179 10.38 24.31 -26.81
C THR A 179 10.76 23.80 -25.41
N PRO A 180 12.00 24.00 -24.94
CA PRO A 180 12.41 23.55 -23.61
C PRO A 180 11.92 24.54 -22.54
N LEU A 181 11.10 24.06 -21.61
CA LEU A 181 10.55 24.81 -20.48
C LEU A 181 11.19 24.30 -19.18
N ASP A 182 11.66 25.20 -18.32
CA ASP A 182 12.38 24.84 -17.08
C ASP A 182 11.70 25.31 -15.79
N ALA A 183 10.86 26.35 -15.83
CA ALA A 183 10.12 26.79 -14.65
C ALA A 183 8.75 27.36 -15.03
N ILE A 184 7.80 27.15 -14.12
CA ILE A 184 6.47 27.76 -14.18
C ILE A 184 6.16 28.37 -12.83
N SER A 185 5.77 29.65 -12.82
CA SER A 185 5.31 30.33 -11.60
C SER A 185 3.92 30.93 -11.84
N ILE A 186 3.07 30.87 -10.81
CA ILE A 186 1.76 31.53 -10.79
C ILE A 186 1.67 32.47 -9.61
N SER A 187 1.19 33.68 -9.88
CA SER A 187 0.94 34.71 -8.88
C SER A 187 -0.44 35.34 -9.10
N PRO A 188 -1.12 35.80 -8.03
CA PRO A 188 -2.47 36.33 -8.16
C PRO A 188 -2.41 37.82 -8.53
N LEU A 189 -3.31 38.26 -9.41
CA LEU A 189 -3.50 39.67 -9.75
C LEU A 189 -4.73 40.17 -8.99
N SER A 190 -4.60 40.50 -7.70
CA SER A 190 -5.77 40.69 -6.82
C SER A 190 -6.81 41.71 -7.35
N THR A 191 -8.08 41.31 -7.43
CA THR A 191 -9.19 42.23 -7.76
C THR A 191 -10.49 42.03 -6.96
N GLY A 192 -10.52 41.15 -5.96
CA GLY A 192 -11.70 40.97 -5.09
C GLY A 192 -11.90 39.56 -4.53
N PRO A 193 -13.10 39.26 -3.99
CA PRO A 193 -13.45 37.93 -3.49
C PRO A 193 -13.27 36.85 -4.56
N THR A 194 -12.60 35.76 -4.20
CA THR A 194 -12.32 34.66 -5.12
C THR A 194 -13.18 33.44 -4.80
N ALA A 195 -13.89 32.91 -5.79
CA ALA A 195 -14.58 31.63 -5.63
C ALA A 195 -13.57 30.47 -5.66
N PRO A 196 -13.75 29.41 -4.84
CA PRO A 196 -12.85 28.25 -4.87
C PRO A 196 -13.05 27.41 -6.15
N ASP A 197 -12.16 26.45 -6.37
CA ASP A 197 -12.36 25.36 -7.33
C ASP A 197 -13.49 24.45 -6.81
N TRP A 198 -14.71 24.69 -7.30
CA TRP A 198 -15.90 23.97 -6.82
C TRP A 198 -15.85 22.47 -7.14
N GLN A 199 -15.17 22.04 -8.21
CA GLN A 199 -15.05 20.63 -8.53
C GLN A 199 -14.21 19.92 -7.46
N ALA A 200 -13.07 20.51 -7.08
CA ALA A 200 -12.24 20.00 -6.00
C ALA A 200 -12.97 20.03 -4.65
N VAL A 201 -13.67 21.13 -4.34
CA VAL A 201 -14.47 21.28 -3.10
C VAL A 201 -15.53 20.20 -3.01
N LEU A 202 -16.36 20.04 -4.04
CA LEU A 202 -17.43 19.04 -4.05
C LEU A 202 -16.88 17.60 -4.00
N GLY A 203 -15.76 17.33 -4.67
CA GLY A 203 -15.07 16.05 -4.58
C GLY A 203 -14.64 15.71 -3.16
N TRP A 204 -14.01 16.67 -2.45
CA TRP A 204 -13.58 16.47 -1.06
C TRP A 204 -14.74 16.44 -0.07
N LEU A 205 -15.80 17.24 -0.25
CA LEU A 205 -17.01 17.16 0.58
C LEU A 205 -17.73 15.82 0.38
N GLY A 206 -17.84 15.33 -0.85
CA GLY A 206 -18.37 14.01 -1.15
C GLY A 206 -17.53 12.89 -0.53
N ALA A 207 -16.20 12.97 -0.66
CA ALA A 207 -15.28 12.04 -0.02
C ALA A 207 -15.44 12.06 1.51
N ALA A 208 -15.52 13.25 2.12
CA ALA A 208 -15.71 13.41 3.55
C ALA A 208 -17.04 12.82 4.04
N ALA A 209 -18.14 13.03 3.30
CA ALA A 209 -19.42 12.42 3.62
C ALA A 209 -19.34 10.89 3.56
N LEU A 210 -18.72 10.33 2.53
CA LEU A 210 -18.54 8.88 2.39
C LEU A 210 -17.60 8.28 3.44
N VAL A 211 -16.53 8.98 3.82
CA VAL A 211 -15.65 8.61 4.95
C VAL A 211 -16.44 8.56 6.25
N TRP A 212 -17.27 9.57 6.51
CA TRP A 212 -18.15 9.56 7.69
C TRP A 212 -19.04 8.32 7.68
N MET A 213 -19.72 8.04 6.56
CA MET A 213 -20.58 6.87 6.44
C MET A 213 -19.81 5.56 6.65
N ALA A 214 -18.64 5.41 6.02
CA ALA A 214 -17.78 4.24 6.21
C ALA A 214 -17.33 4.07 7.66
N LEU A 215 -16.92 5.14 8.35
CA LEU A 215 -16.50 5.11 9.76
C LEU A 215 -17.67 4.82 10.70
N ARG A 216 -18.86 5.35 10.43
CA ARG A 216 -20.08 5.04 11.20
C ARG A 216 -20.51 3.60 11.00
N HIS A 217 -20.41 3.09 9.78
CA HIS A 217 -20.60 1.68 9.51
C HIS A 217 -19.52 0.79 10.08
N ALA A 218 -18.30 1.27 10.26
CA ALA A 218 -17.29 0.51 10.99
C ALA A 218 -17.59 0.52 12.50
N LEU A 219 -17.56 1.68 13.13
CA LEU A 219 -17.52 1.85 14.59
C LEU A 219 -18.90 1.90 15.26
N GLY A 220 -19.99 1.97 14.48
CA GLY A 220 -21.34 2.08 15.02
C GLY A 220 -21.55 3.42 15.72
N ARG A 221 -22.20 3.40 16.89
CA ARG A 221 -22.51 4.62 17.67
C ARG A 221 -21.32 5.16 18.49
N ASP A 222 -20.16 4.51 18.44
CA ASP A 222 -18.97 4.95 19.18
C ASP A 222 -18.54 6.38 18.82
N SER A 223 -18.19 7.15 19.85
CA SER A 223 -17.48 8.44 19.78
C SER A 223 -16.20 8.38 18.93
N GLY A 224 -15.58 7.21 18.81
CA GLY A 224 -14.41 6.97 17.97
C GLY A 224 -14.60 7.43 16.53
N ALA A 225 -15.79 7.25 15.95
CA ALA A 225 -16.08 7.67 14.57
C ALA A 225 -15.95 9.18 14.40
N SER A 226 -16.47 9.98 15.33
CA SER A 226 -16.37 11.44 15.28
C SER A 226 -14.95 11.94 15.48
N ARG A 227 -14.16 11.30 16.36
CA ARG A 227 -12.74 11.68 16.55
C ARG A 227 -11.89 11.39 15.33
N LEU A 228 -12.03 10.20 14.75
CA LEU A 228 -11.32 9.84 13.51
C LEU A 228 -11.75 10.73 12.35
N TYR A 229 -13.06 10.94 12.20
CA TYR A 229 -13.58 11.84 11.17
C TYR A 229 -13.06 13.26 11.32
N GLY A 230 -13.09 13.82 12.54
CA GLY A 230 -12.50 15.14 12.83
C GLY A 230 -11.01 15.20 12.50
N THR A 231 -10.26 14.12 12.75
CA THR A 231 -8.84 14.01 12.38
C THR A 231 -8.67 14.03 10.85
N PHE A 232 -9.49 13.29 10.10
CA PHE A 232 -9.47 13.34 8.63
C PHE A 232 -9.80 14.73 8.08
N ILE A 233 -10.82 15.38 8.63
CA ILE A 233 -11.19 16.76 8.24
C ILE A 233 -10.06 17.73 8.54
N LEU A 234 -9.43 17.63 9.71
CA LEU A 234 -8.30 18.47 10.09
C LEU A 234 -7.12 18.28 9.13
N LEU A 235 -6.74 17.03 8.84
CA LEU A 235 -5.63 16.72 7.93
C LEU A 235 -5.92 17.17 6.49
N ALA A 236 -7.14 16.96 6.00
CA ALA A 236 -7.57 17.43 4.68
C ALA A 236 -7.59 18.96 4.62
N GLY A 237 -8.07 19.63 5.66
CA GLY A 237 -8.06 21.09 5.76
C GLY A 237 -6.65 21.66 5.83
N LEU A 238 -5.75 21.04 6.61
CA LEU A 238 -4.34 21.43 6.67
C LEU A 238 -3.65 21.25 5.32
N ALA A 239 -3.90 20.15 4.62
CA ALA A 239 -3.39 19.93 3.28
C ALA A 239 -3.89 20.99 2.28
N ALA A 240 -5.17 21.37 2.36
CA ALA A 240 -5.75 22.45 1.54
C ALA A 240 -5.06 23.80 1.81
N LEU A 241 -4.69 24.07 3.06
CA LEU A 241 -3.99 25.31 3.43
C LEU A 241 -2.53 25.33 2.96
N LEU A 242 -1.82 24.21 3.14
CA LEU A 242 -0.38 24.10 2.86
C LEU A 242 -0.06 23.98 1.36
N ASP A 243 -0.82 23.17 0.61
CA ASP A 243 -0.57 22.92 -0.81
C ASP A 243 -1.90 22.75 -1.58
N PRO A 244 -2.60 23.87 -1.87
CA PRO A 244 -3.92 23.83 -2.49
C PRO A 244 -3.96 23.11 -3.84
N PRO A 245 -2.99 23.34 -4.77
CA PRO A 245 -3.00 22.64 -6.05
C PRO A 245 -2.89 21.12 -5.92
N ARG A 246 -1.98 20.62 -5.07
CA ARG A 246 -1.85 19.17 -4.85
C ARG A 246 -3.03 18.60 -4.09
N TRP A 247 -3.59 19.33 -3.13
CA TRP A 247 -4.82 18.94 -2.45
C TRP A 247 -5.98 18.80 -3.43
N ALA A 248 -6.17 19.79 -4.31
CA ALA A 248 -7.25 19.78 -5.30
C ALA A 248 -7.08 18.66 -6.35
N ALA A 249 -5.84 18.34 -6.73
CA ALA A 249 -5.56 17.19 -7.60
C ALA A 249 -6.02 15.84 -7.01
N GLY A 250 -6.01 15.71 -5.69
CA GLY A 250 -6.41 14.49 -4.98
C GLY A 250 -7.92 14.26 -4.83
N ALA A 251 -8.77 15.25 -5.15
CA ALA A 251 -10.20 15.21 -4.85
C ALA A 251 -10.92 14.00 -5.47
N THR A 252 -10.65 13.71 -6.75
CA THR A 252 -11.25 12.57 -7.47
C THR A 252 -10.79 11.24 -6.88
N ALA A 253 -9.50 11.11 -6.59
CA ALA A 253 -8.93 9.90 -6.00
C ALA A 253 -9.52 9.61 -4.61
N ALA A 254 -9.64 10.63 -3.77
CA ALA A 254 -10.26 10.54 -2.46
C ALA A 254 -11.74 10.14 -2.54
N LEU A 255 -12.48 10.73 -3.48
CA LEU A 255 -13.90 10.42 -3.69
C LEU A 255 -14.11 8.96 -4.11
N ILE A 256 -13.35 8.48 -5.11
CA ILE A 256 -13.44 7.09 -5.58
C ILE A 256 -13.06 6.11 -4.47
N ALA A 257 -11.95 6.38 -3.77
CA ALA A 257 -11.51 5.53 -2.67
C ALA A 257 -12.56 5.45 -1.55
N ALA A 258 -13.14 6.60 -1.14
CA ALA A 258 -14.19 6.63 -0.12
C ALA A 258 -15.49 5.94 -0.59
N ALA A 259 -15.85 6.11 -1.86
CA ALA A 259 -17.05 5.49 -2.45
C ALA A 259 -16.98 3.96 -2.44
N ILE A 260 -15.78 3.37 -2.60
CA ILE A 260 -15.57 1.92 -2.54
C ILE A 260 -15.33 1.45 -1.10
N ALA A 261 -14.68 2.27 -0.28
CA ALA A 261 -14.44 1.93 1.13
C ALA A 261 -15.74 1.83 1.95
N TYR A 262 -16.76 2.60 1.57
CA TYR A 262 -18.07 2.54 2.21
C TYR A 262 -18.75 1.16 2.09
N PRO A 263 -19.01 0.60 0.89
CA PRO A 263 -19.54 -0.75 0.76
C PRO A 263 -18.60 -1.82 1.30
N LEU A 264 -17.27 -1.61 1.28
CA LEU A 264 -16.32 -2.48 1.97
C LEU A 264 -16.60 -2.53 3.48
N ALA A 265 -16.85 -1.39 4.13
CA ALA A 265 -17.19 -1.34 5.56
C ALA A 265 -18.45 -2.16 5.88
N ILE A 266 -19.49 -2.04 5.05
CA ILE A 266 -20.73 -2.81 5.16
C ILE A 266 -20.43 -4.31 5.01
N GLY A 267 -19.72 -4.68 3.94
CA GLY A 267 -19.38 -6.07 3.64
C GLY A 267 -18.57 -6.73 4.76
N LEU A 268 -17.58 -6.02 5.31
CA LEU A 268 -16.78 -6.53 6.42
C LEU A 268 -17.59 -6.65 7.71
N ARG A 269 -18.45 -5.68 8.02
CA ARG A 269 -19.27 -5.75 9.24
C ARG A 269 -20.30 -6.87 9.17
N ALA A 270 -20.80 -7.20 7.98
CA ALA A 270 -21.68 -8.34 7.76
C ALA A 270 -20.93 -9.69 7.73
N GLY A 271 -19.76 -9.74 7.10
CA GLY A 271 -19.02 -10.98 6.84
C GLY A 271 -18.10 -11.45 7.96
N LEU A 272 -17.48 -10.52 8.70
CA LEU A 272 -16.50 -10.87 9.74
C LEU A 272 -17.12 -11.60 10.95
N PRO A 273 -18.29 -11.22 11.50
CA PRO A 273 -18.87 -11.93 12.64
C PRO A 273 -19.15 -13.42 12.39
N PRO A 274 -19.85 -13.84 11.31
CA PRO A 274 -20.08 -15.26 11.07
C PRO A 274 -18.79 -16.02 10.77
N LEU A 275 -17.81 -15.38 10.11
CA LEU A 275 -16.51 -15.98 9.85
C LEU A 275 -15.71 -16.20 11.16
N ALA A 276 -15.66 -15.17 12.01
CA ALA A 276 -15.00 -15.23 13.31
C ALA A 276 -15.63 -16.30 14.21
N HIS A 277 -16.96 -16.38 14.25
CA HIS A 277 -17.68 -17.43 14.96
C HIS A 277 -17.33 -18.84 14.44
N ARG A 278 -17.29 -19.04 13.12
CA ARG A 278 -16.92 -20.33 12.51
C ARG A 278 -15.48 -20.74 12.83
N LEU A 279 -14.56 -19.78 12.95
CA LEU A 279 -13.15 -20.02 13.24
C LEU A 279 -12.81 -19.94 14.73
N GLY A 280 -13.79 -19.71 15.61
CA GLY A 280 -13.56 -19.55 17.05
C GLY A 280 -12.68 -18.34 17.40
N VAL A 281 -12.67 -17.30 16.57
CA VAL A 281 -11.94 -16.06 16.81
C VAL A 281 -12.78 -15.16 17.71
N PRO A 282 -12.28 -14.75 18.90
CA PRO A 282 -13.02 -13.84 19.77
C PRO A 282 -13.12 -12.47 19.10
N LEU A 283 -14.33 -12.05 18.77
CA LEU A 283 -14.59 -10.79 18.09
C LEU A 283 -15.74 -10.04 18.75
N GLU A 284 -15.40 -9.25 19.76
CA GLU A 284 -16.34 -8.35 20.44
C GLU A 284 -16.79 -7.21 19.50
N ALA A 285 -17.94 -6.60 19.79
CA ALA A 285 -18.49 -5.53 18.96
C ALA A 285 -17.54 -4.32 18.80
N SER A 286 -16.81 -3.96 19.86
CA SER A 286 -15.79 -2.89 19.81
C SER A 286 -14.62 -3.30 18.91
N SER A 287 -14.11 -4.52 19.06
CA SER A 287 -13.02 -5.04 18.23
C SER A 287 -13.41 -5.16 16.77
N LEU A 288 -14.63 -5.64 16.48
CA LEU A 288 -15.18 -5.61 15.13
C LEU A 288 -15.16 -4.20 14.55
N GLY A 289 -15.64 -3.21 15.31
CA GLY A 289 -15.74 -1.85 14.81
C GLY A 289 -14.38 -1.23 14.47
N TRP A 290 -13.40 -1.37 15.37
CA TRP A 290 -12.04 -0.89 15.14
C TRP A 290 -11.32 -1.66 14.04
N LEU A 291 -11.49 -2.97 13.96
CA LEU A 291 -10.89 -3.79 12.91
C LEU A 291 -11.42 -3.41 11.53
N VAL A 292 -12.74 -3.21 11.39
CA VAL A 292 -13.34 -2.71 10.14
C VAL A 292 -12.81 -1.31 9.82
N ALA A 293 -12.69 -0.42 10.82
CA ALA A 293 -12.14 0.92 10.62
C ALA A 293 -10.68 0.85 10.12
N PHE A 294 -9.86 -0.04 10.67
CA PHE A 294 -8.49 -0.24 10.20
C PHE A 294 -8.46 -0.70 8.74
N CYS A 295 -9.29 -1.66 8.34
CA CYS A 295 -9.38 -2.09 6.95
C CYS A 295 -9.84 -0.96 6.01
N VAL A 296 -10.86 -0.20 6.39
CA VAL A 296 -11.39 0.93 5.59
C VAL A 296 -10.35 2.02 5.41
N ILE A 297 -9.74 2.48 6.51
CA ILE A 297 -8.70 3.51 6.46
C ILE A 297 -7.50 3.00 5.68
N ALA A 298 -7.11 1.74 5.92
CA ALA A 298 -6.01 1.15 5.21
C ALA A 298 -6.29 1.17 3.70
N PHE A 299 -7.36 0.52 3.27
CA PHE A 299 -7.81 0.46 1.88
C PHE A 299 -7.83 1.85 1.21
N MET A 300 -8.44 2.84 1.87
CA MET A 300 -8.52 4.20 1.35
C MET A 300 -7.14 4.81 1.11
N MET A 301 -6.21 4.63 2.04
CA MET A 301 -4.84 5.07 1.83
C MET A 301 -4.27 4.40 0.58
N ARG A 302 -4.27 3.07 0.48
CA ARG A 302 -3.53 2.36 -0.59
C ARG A 302 -4.13 2.61 -1.96
N TYR A 303 -5.45 2.46 -2.07
CA TYR A 303 -6.13 2.64 -3.33
C TYR A 303 -6.20 4.11 -3.73
N GLY A 304 -6.54 5.00 -2.78
CA GLY A 304 -6.57 6.45 -3.01
C GLY A 304 -5.21 7.02 -3.40
N GLY A 305 -4.13 6.56 -2.77
CA GLY A 305 -2.77 6.94 -3.15
C GLY A 305 -2.42 6.53 -4.58
N ARG A 306 -2.75 5.30 -4.99
CA ARG A 306 -2.52 4.83 -6.37
C ARG A 306 -3.36 5.54 -7.43
N LEU A 307 -4.52 6.07 -7.04
CA LEU A 307 -5.36 6.89 -7.92
C LEU A 307 -4.92 8.36 -7.95
N TYR A 308 -4.06 8.80 -7.02
CA TYR A 308 -3.60 10.17 -7.00
C TYR A 308 -2.76 10.44 -8.27
N PRO A 309 -3.07 11.50 -9.03
CA PRO A 309 -2.49 11.71 -10.37
C PRO A 309 -0.96 11.65 -10.38
N ASN A 310 -0.40 10.89 -11.33
CA ASN A 310 1.04 10.76 -11.55
C ASN A 310 1.86 10.37 -10.31
N SER A 311 1.24 9.81 -9.27
CA SER A 311 1.94 9.29 -8.10
C SER A 311 2.00 7.78 -8.12
N MET A 312 2.95 7.22 -7.36
CA MET A 312 3.04 5.78 -7.10
C MET A 312 3.01 4.91 -8.36
N HIS A 313 3.71 5.33 -9.43
CA HIS A 313 3.68 4.60 -10.69
C HIS A 313 4.23 3.17 -10.54
N GLY A 314 5.24 2.99 -9.67
CA GLY A 314 5.84 1.70 -9.35
C GLY A 314 6.05 0.82 -10.60
N ASP A 315 5.81 -0.48 -10.42
CA ASP A 315 5.89 -1.52 -11.45
C ASP A 315 4.53 -1.90 -12.05
N ILE A 316 3.52 -1.03 -11.96
CA ILE A 316 2.16 -1.40 -12.39
C ILE A 316 2.08 -1.80 -13.87
N VAL A 317 2.85 -1.16 -14.75
CA VAL A 317 2.89 -1.50 -16.18
C VAL A 317 3.51 -2.87 -16.38
N PHE A 318 4.57 -3.17 -15.64
CA PHE A 318 5.15 -4.51 -15.61
C PHE A 318 4.11 -5.55 -15.18
N HIS A 319 3.34 -5.30 -14.12
CA HIS A 319 2.27 -6.20 -13.68
C HIS A 319 1.14 -6.35 -14.71
N VAL A 320 0.73 -5.28 -15.41
CA VAL A 320 -0.26 -5.34 -16.49
C VAL A 320 0.22 -6.24 -17.64
N ASN A 321 1.50 -6.11 -18.03
CA ASN A 321 2.07 -6.94 -19.09
C ASN A 321 2.11 -8.41 -18.66
N ARG A 322 2.62 -8.71 -17.46
CA ARG A 322 2.67 -10.07 -16.91
C ARG A 322 1.29 -10.70 -16.72
N PHE A 323 0.30 -9.90 -16.33
CA PHE A 323 -1.08 -10.34 -16.22
C PHE A 323 -1.66 -10.69 -17.59
N THR A 324 -1.42 -9.84 -18.60
CA THR A 324 -1.85 -10.09 -19.99
C THR A 324 -1.20 -11.35 -20.56
N GLU A 325 0.11 -11.49 -20.41
CA GLU A 325 0.87 -12.71 -20.79
C GLU A 325 0.21 -13.96 -20.17
N GLY A 326 -0.05 -13.94 -18.86
CA GLY A 326 -0.72 -15.04 -18.16
C GLY A 326 -2.12 -15.35 -18.68
N LEU A 327 -2.94 -14.33 -18.97
CA LEU A 327 -4.27 -14.51 -19.57
C LEU A 327 -4.23 -15.08 -20.99
N THR A 328 -3.19 -14.75 -21.76
CA THR A 328 -2.98 -15.28 -23.11
C THR A 328 -2.37 -16.69 -23.12
N GLY A 329 -2.19 -17.32 -21.96
CA GLY A 329 -1.67 -18.68 -21.82
C GLY A 329 -0.15 -18.77 -21.63
N GLN A 330 0.56 -17.65 -21.58
CA GLN A 330 2.00 -17.63 -21.27
C GLN A 330 2.19 -17.73 -19.75
N ILE A 331 2.20 -18.97 -19.24
CA ILE A 331 2.34 -19.25 -17.81
C ILE A 331 3.82 -19.25 -17.39
N PHE A 332 4.72 -19.75 -18.23
CA PHE A 332 6.16 -19.83 -17.94
C PHE A 332 6.85 -18.50 -18.25
N ILE A 333 6.77 -17.57 -17.32
CA ILE A 333 7.32 -16.23 -17.43
C ILE A 333 8.71 -16.18 -16.77
N LEU A 334 9.72 -15.72 -17.52
CA LEU A 334 11.02 -15.36 -16.97
C LEU A 334 11.02 -13.86 -16.65
N SER A 335 11.57 -13.48 -15.51
CA SER A 335 11.86 -12.08 -15.17
C SER A 335 13.31 -11.94 -14.74
N LYS A 336 13.80 -10.71 -14.72
CA LYS A 336 15.18 -10.39 -14.33
C LYS A 336 15.16 -9.43 -13.16
N ASN A 337 15.74 -9.83 -12.05
CA ASN A 337 15.88 -8.97 -10.87
C ASN A 337 17.36 -8.81 -10.57
N ARG A 338 17.84 -7.57 -10.60
CA ARG A 338 19.25 -7.23 -10.33
C ARG A 338 20.26 -8.04 -11.15
N GLY A 339 19.91 -8.34 -12.39
CA GLY A 339 20.77 -9.10 -13.31
C GLY A 339 20.57 -10.62 -13.25
N VAL A 340 19.85 -11.14 -12.26
CA VAL A 340 19.56 -12.57 -12.10
C VAL A 340 18.22 -12.91 -12.73
N ASP A 341 18.22 -13.87 -13.63
CA ASP A 341 17.00 -14.43 -14.19
C ASP A 341 16.29 -15.30 -13.14
N PHE A 342 14.97 -15.20 -13.04
CA PHE A 342 14.21 -16.01 -12.10
C PHE A 342 12.82 -16.32 -12.66
N PRO A 343 12.25 -17.48 -12.31
CA PRO A 343 10.87 -17.76 -12.65
C PRO A 343 9.94 -16.76 -11.97
N TYR A 344 8.96 -16.27 -12.71
CA TYR A 344 7.98 -15.29 -12.23
C TYR A 344 6.59 -15.94 -12.15
N PRO A 345 6.18 -16.47 -10.99
CA PRO A 345 4.94 -17.22 -10.86
C PRO A 345 3.68 -16.39 -11.18
N PRO A 346 2.73 -16.90 -11.99
CA PRO A 346 1.52 -16.17 -12.36
C PRO A 346 0.34 -16.37 -11.40
N GLY A 347 0.52 -17.10 -10.29
CA GLY A 347 -0.57 -17.50 -9.39
C GLY A 347 -1.47 -16.35 -8.94
N PRO A 348 -0.95 -15.19 -8.51
CA PRO A 348 -1.79 -14.06 -8.09
C PRO A 348 -2.61 -13.48 -9.25
N TYR A 349 -2.07 -13.47 -10.46
CA TYR A 349 -2.78 -12.98 -11.65
C TYR A 349 -3.95 -13.91 -12.00
N ILE A 350 -3.72 -15.23 -11.97
CA ILE A 350 -4.77 -16.23 -12.22
C ILE A 350 -5.86 -16.13 -11.15
N LEU A 351 -5.49 -15.92 -9.89
CA LEU A 351 -6.43 -15.81 -8.78
C LEU A 351 -7.40 -14.63 -8.95
N ILE A 352 -6.91 -13.47 -9.41
CA ILE A 352 -7.74 -12.28 -9.58
C ILE A 352 -8.30 -12.12 -11.00
N ALA A 353 -7.86 -12.95 -11.95
CA ALA A 353 -8.30 -12.91 -13.35
C ALA A 353 -9.82 -12.88 -13.53
N PRO A 354 -10.64 -13.66 -12.80
CA PRO A 354 -12.09 -13.62 -12.95
C PRO A 354 -12.72 -12.24 -12.69
N LEU A 355 -12.05 -11.35 -11.95
CA LEU A 355 -12.56 -10.00 -11.69
C LEU A 355 -12.59 -9.11 -12.94
N THR A 356 -11.85 -9.45 -14.01
CA THR A 356 -11.93 -8.71 -15.29
C THR A 356 -13.27 -8.90 -15.98
N LEU A 357 -14.01 -9.99 -15.67
CA LEU A 357 -15.37 -10.23 -16.17
C LEU A 357 -16.40 -9.20 -15.70
N THR A 358 -16.04 -8.36 -14.72
CA THR A 358 -16.87 -7.23 -14.27
C THR A 358 -16.78 -6.01 -15.20
N GLY A 359 -15.94 -6.05 -16.24
CA GLY A 359 -15.69 -4.94 -17.15
C GLY A 359 -14.64 -3.94 -16.64
N LEU A 360 -14.02 -4.20 -15.48
CA LEU A 360 -12.93 -3.39 -14.96
C LEU A 360 -11.65 -3.56 -15.77
N GLN A 361 -10.94 -2.45 -15.99
CA GLN A 361 -9.61 -2.47 -16.62
C GLN A 361 -8.62 -3.28 -15.76
N ILE A 362 -7.68 -3.98 -16.42
CA ILE A 362 -6.65 -4.83 -15.75
C ILE A 362 -5.89 -4.05 -14.67
N ARG A 363 -5.47 -2.82 -14.99
CA ARG A 363 -4.80 -1.91 -14.04
C ARG A 363 -5.65 -1.71 -12.78
N THR A 364 -6.95 -1.47 -12.94
CA THR A 364 -7.88 -1.27 -11.84
C THR A 364 -8.03 -2.54 -11.02
N VAL A 365 -8.15 -3.72 -11.64
CA VAL A 365 -8.24 -5.01 -10.95
C VAL A 365 -7.00 -5.27 -10.09
N LEU A 366 -5.81 -5.07 -10.64
CA LEU A 366 -4.54 -5.22 -9.92
C LEU A 366 -4.44 -4.25 -8.74
N GLN A 367 -4.69 -2.96 -8.99
CA GLN A 367 -4.54 -1.94 -7.95
C GLN A 367 -5.57 -2.08 -6.83
N LEU A 368 -6.83 -2.36 -7.19
CA LEU A 368 -7.93 -2.57 -6.25
C LEU A 368 -7.72 -3.85 -5.43
N GLY A 369 -7.37 -4.95 -6.09
CA GLY A 369 -7.17 -6.24 -5.42
C GLY A 369 -5.99 -6.21 -4.46
N ALA A 370 -4.88 -5.58 -4.83
CA ALA A 370 -3.72 -5.44 -3.95
C ALA A 370 -4.05 -4.55 -2.74
N ALA A 371 -4.73 -3.42 -2.95
CA ALA A 371 -5.19 -2.56 -1.85
C ALA A 371 -6.14 -3.29 -0.89
N LEU A 372 -7.03 -4.14 -1.43
CA LEU A 372 -7.92 -4.97 -0.62
C LEU A 372 -7.16 -6.04 0.15
N ALA A 373 -6.24 -6.77 -0.49
CA ALA A 373 -5.43 -7.80 0.16
C ALA A 373 -4.59 -7.23 1.32
N ASP A 374 -3.96 -6.06 1.12
CA ASP A 374 -3.21 -5.37 2.17
C ASP A 374 -4.13 -4.93 3.32
N ALA A 375 -5.29 -4.33 3.02
CA ALA A 375 -6.26 -3.93 4.04
C ALA A 375 -6.82 -5.11 4.85
N LEU A 376 -7.13 -6.23 4.20
CA LEU A 376 -7.66 -7.44 4.84
C LEU A 376 -6.59 -8.16 5.68
N SER A 377 -5.31 -7.87 5.46
CA SER A 377 -4.23 -8.42 6.29
C SER A 377 -4.38 -8.04 7.77
N ALA A 378 -5.00 -6.90 8.09
CA ALA A 378 -5.36 -6.54 9.46
C ALA A 378 -6.24 -7.60 10.14
N VAL A 379 -7.24 -8.13 9.42
CA VAL A 379 -8.15 -9.17 9.93
C VAL A 379 -7.39 -10.45 10.23
N VAL A 380 -6.49 -10.85 9.33
CA VAL A 380 -5.71 -12.07 9.48
C VAL A 380 -4.72 -11.96 10.64
N VAL A 381 -4.04 -10.82 10.78
CA VAL A 381 -3.15 -10.56 11.92
C VAL A 381 -3.91 -10.52 13.24
N TYR A 382 -5.10 -9.89 13.28
CA TYR A 382 -5.98 -9.94 14.44
C TYR A 382 -6.33 -11.38 14.82
N ALA A 383 -6.71 -12.20 13.84
CA ALA A 383 -7.07 -13.59 14.08
C ALA A 383 -5.91 -14.41 14.64
N ILE A 384 -4.69 -14.25 14.09
CA ILE A 384 -3.46 -14.86 14.62
C ILE A 384 -3.19 -14.39 16.06
N ALA A 385 -3.20 -13.08 16.30
CA ALA A 385 -2.89 -12.49 17.60
C ALA A 385 -3.91 -12.90 18.69
N SER A 386 -5.20 -12.95 18.35
CA SER A 386 -6.28 -13.32 19.27
C SER A 386 -6.18 -14.75 19.82
N ARG A 387 -5.29 -15.58 19.24
CA ARG A 387 -4.96 -16.90 19.77
C ARG A 387 -4.13 -16.87 21.05
N VAL A 388 -3.40 -15.78 21.28
CA VAL A 388 -2.36 -15.70 22.31
C VAL A 388 -2.45 -14.46 23.20
N VAL A 389 -3.21 -13.45 22.78
CA VAL A 389 -3.39 -12.21 23.54
C VAL A 389 -4.87 -11.81 23.59
N ARG A 390 -5.16 -10.84 24.47
CA ARG A 390 -6.51 -10.26 24.61
C ARG A 390 -6.92 -9.51 23.32
N PRO A 391 -8.23 -9.37 23.06
CA PRO A 391 -8.73 -8.68 21.87
C PRO A 391 -8.13 -7.28 21.63
N GLN A 392 -7.91 -6.49 22.68
CA GLN A 392 -7.36 -5.14 22.57
C GLN A 392 -5.91 -5.15 22.04
N THR A 393 -5.10 -6.09 22.50
CA THR A 393 -3.72 -6.28 22.05
C THR A 393 -3.67 -6.85 20.64
N ALA A 394 -4.62 -7.73 20.29
CA ALA A 394 -4.78 -8.21 18.92
C ALA A 394 -5.16 -7.09 17.94
N LEU A 395 -6.00 -6.13 18.35
CA LEU A 395 -6.28 -4.92 17.56
C LEU A 395 -5.02 -4.08 17.38
N LEU A 396 -4.23 -3.90 18.43
CA LEU A 396 -2.98 -3.15 18.35
C LEU A 396 -1.99 -3.83 17.39
N ALA A 397 -1.91 -5.16 17.38
CA ALA A 397 -1.11 -5.91 16.42
C ALA A 397 -1.61 -5.67 14.99
N ALA A 398 -2.92 -5.77 14.75
CA ALA A 398 -3.52 -5.50 13.44
C ALA A 398 -3.22 -4.06 12.96
N ALA A 399 -3.41 -3.06 13.83
CA ALA A 399 -3.10 -1.66 13.54
C ALA A 399 -1.61 -1.44 13.24
N THR A 400 -0.72 -2.03 14.04
CA THR A 400 0.73 -1.91 13.84
C THR A 400 1.15 -2.52 12.50
N TYR A 401 0.55 -3.64 12.11
CA TYR A 401 0.85 -4.26 10.83
C TYR A 401 0.49 -3.37 9.64
N VAL A 402 -0.73 -2.83 9.61
CA VAL A 402 -1.19 -2.04 8.45
C VAL A 402 -0.75 -0.58 8.51
N PHE A 403 -0.47 0.02 9.66
CA PHE A 403 -0.09 1.44 9.75
C PHE A 403 1.41 1.70 9.92
N THR A 404 2.24 0.66 9.80
CA THR A 404 3.69 0.84 9.63
C THR A 404 4.03 1.05 8.15
N ALA A 405 5.14 1.73 7.90
CA ALA A 405 5.58 2.11 6.56
C ALA A 405 5.82 0.90 5.63
N ALA A 406 6.16 -0.26 6.20
CA ALA A 406 6.46 -1.50 5.49
C ALA A 406 5.43 -1.84 4.39
N THR A 407 4.13 -1.84 4.72
CA THR A 407 3.04 -2.18 3.78
C THR A 407 2.72 -1.05 2.79
N LEU A 408 3.01 0.19 3.18
CA LEU A 408 2.82 1.36 2.35
C LEU A 408 3.90 1.48 1.27
N MET A 409 5.13 1.06 1.58
CA MET A 409 6.22 1.02 0.62
C MET A 409 5.95 0.02 -0.52
N THR A 410 5.48 -1.20 -0.21
CA THR A 410 5.12 -2.17 -1.24
C THR A 410 3.98 -1.68 -2.12
N THR A 411 3.05 -0.92 -1.53
CA THR A 411 1.97 -0.26 -2.26
C THR A 411 2.50 0.77 -3.25
N TRP A 412 3.44 1.63 -2.82
CA TRP A 412 4.02 2.69 -3.65
C TRP A 412 4.75 2.14 -4.87
N TRP A 413 5.57 1.11 -4.66
CA TRP A 413 6.30 0.45 -5.74
C TRP A 413 5.42 -0.45 -6.63
N SER A 414 4.13 -0.56 -6.31
CA SER A 414 3.18 -1.44 -7.01
C SER A 414 3.63 -2.90 -7.08
N PHE A 415 4.27 -3.44 -6.03
CA PHE A 415 4.68 -4.85 -5.99
C PHE A 415 3.47 -5.77 -5.76
N ASP A 416 2.59 -5.88 -6.74
CA ASP A 416 1.26 -6.45 -6.54
C ASP A 416 1.34 -7.96 -6.22
N THR A 417 2.15 -8.74 -6.95
CA THR A 417 2.35 -10.17 -6.64
C THR A 417 2.96 -10.40 -5.26
N HIS A 418 3.80 -9.48 -4.79
CA HIS A 418 4.33 -9.49 -3.44
C HIS A 418 3.22 -9.24 -2.41
N ILE A 419 2.40 -8.20 -2.58
CA ILE A 419 1.27 -7.89 -1.68
C ILE A 419 0.30 -9.06 -1.59
N TYR A 420 -0.11 -9.64 -2.73
CA TYR A 420 -0.98 -10.82 -2.73
C TYR A 420 -0.34 -12.02 -2.02
N SER A 421 0.94 -12.29 -2.29
CA SER A 421 1.63 -13.44 -1.68
C SER A 421 1.88 -13.24 -0.19
N GLN A 422 2.08 -12.00 0.25
CA GLN A 422 2.16 -11.63 1.66
C GLN A 422 0.84 -11.87 2.38
N PHE A 423 -0.29 -11.49 1.77
CA PHE A 423 -1.61 -11.79 2.31
C PHE A 423 -1.89 -13.31 2.35
N LEU A 424 -1.58 -14.05 1.29
CA LEU A 424 -1.71 -15.51 1.24
C LEU A 424 -0.79 -16.21 2.27
N HIS A 425 0.40 -15.66 2.50
CA HIS A 425 1.30 -16.12 3.55
C HIS A 425 0.69 -15.91 4.94
N LEU A 426 0.10 -14.75 5.23
CA LEU A 426 -0.62 -14.55 6.49
C LEU A 426 -1.76 -15.54 6.65
N LEU A 427 -2.55 -15.78 5.60
CA LEU A 427 -3.60 -16.80 5.62
C LEU A 427 -3.02 -18.20 5.88
N THR A 428 -1.83 -18.49 5.36
CA THR A 428 -1.10 -19.74 5.63
C THR A 428 -0.67 -19.84 7.10
N ILE A 429 -0.09 -18.78 7.67
CA ILE A 429 0.28 -18.72 9.11
C ILE A 429 -0.96 -18.91 9.98
N ALA A 430 -2.04 -18.21 9.66
CA ALA A 430 -3.30 -18.35 10.37
C ALA A 430 -3.83 -19.79 10.22
N GLY A 431 -3.87 -20.33 9.00
CA GLY A 431 -4.26 -21.72 8.71
C GLY A 431 -3.46 -22.76 9.49
N PHE A 432 -2.14 -22.57 9.65
CA PHE A 432 -1.31 -23.43 10.50
C PHE A 432 -1.74 -23.41 11.96
N CYS A 433 -2.15 -22.26 12.50
CA CYS A 433 -2.62 -22.15 13.88
C CYS A 433 -3.81 -23.08 14.15
N TRP A 434 -4.81 -23.10 13.25
CA TRP A 434 -5.95 -24.02 13.38
C TRP A 434 -5.64 -25.45 12.96
N ALA A 435 -4.80 -25.66 11.94
CA ALA A 435 -4.43 -26.99 11.50
C ALA A 435 -3.68 -27.77 12.59
N ILE A 436 -2.76 -27.13 13.30
CA ILE A 436 -2.02 -27.72 14.42
C ILE A 436 -2.97 -28.16 15.55
N GLU A 437 -3.99 -27.36 15.86
CA GLU A 437 -5.04 -27.72 16.82
C GLU A 437 -5.87 -28.91 16.30
N ALA A 438 -6.31 -28.85 15.05
CA ALA A 438 -7.13 -29.90 14.44
C ALA A 438 -6.41 -31.25 14.34
N TRP A 439 -5.13 -31.26 13.97
CA TRP A 439 -4.30 -32.47 13.85
C TRP A 439 -4.10 -33.18 15.19
N GLN A 440 -4.18 -32.45 16.31
CA GLN A 440 -4.13 -33.02 17.65
C GLN A 440 -5.51 -33.53 18.12
N GLY A 441 -6.61 -32.89 17.72
CA GLY A 441 -7.98 -33.28 18.08
C GLY A 441 -8.43 -34.60 17.45
N GLN A 442 -9.47 -35.27 17.97
CA GLN A 442 -9.86 -36.61 17.51
C GLN A 442 -10.70 -36.65 16.21
N ASP A 443 -11.21 -35.50 15.75
CA ASP A 443 -12.06 -35.39 14.57
C ASP A 443 -11.27 -35.59 13.26
N ARG A 444 -11.38 -36.79 12.68
CA ARG A 444 -10.71 -37.15 11.41
C ARG A 444 -11.11 -36.24 10.24
N GLY A 445 -12.37 -35.80 10.19
CA GLY A 445 -12.87 -34.93 9.12
C GLY A 445 -12.17 -33.57 9.16
N ARG A 446 -12.10 -32.96 10.34
CA ARG A 446 -11.36 -31.70 10.56
C ARG A 446 -9.88 -31.82 10.24
N ARG A 447 -9.24 -32.94 10.64
CA ARG A 447 -7.82 -33.19 10.32
C ARG A 447 -7.57 -33.16 8.83
N ILE A 448 -8.38 -33.88 8.05
CA ILE A 448 -8.25 -33.95 6.59
C ILE A 448 -8.53 -32.59 5.96
N ALA A 449 -9.62 -31.93 6.36
CA ALA A 449 -10.00 -30.62 5.83
C ALA A 449 -8.89 -29.58 6.03
N TRP A 450 -8.28 -29.51 7.22
CA TRP A 450 -7.17 -28.60 7.49
C TRP A 450 -5.87 -29.00 6.77
N SER A 451 -5.60 -30.29 6.59
CA SER A 451 -4.46 -30.73 5.74
C SER A 451 -4.61 -30.26 4.30
N ILE A 452 -5.80 -30.42 3.72
CA ILE A 452 -6.11 -29.95 2.36
C ILE A 452 -6.04 -28.42 2.31
N GLY A 453 -6.62 -27.73 3.29
CA GLY A 453 -6.58 -26.27 3.37
C GLY A 453 -5.15 -25.72 3.41
N VAL A 454 -4.28 -26.28 4.27
CA VAL A 454 -2.87 -25.90 4.34
C VAL A 454 -2.13 -26.24 3.04
N PHE A 455 -2.39 -27.39 2.43
CA PHE A 455 -1.83 -27.74 1.12
C PHE A 455 -2.17 -26.69 0.04
N VAL A 456 -3.44 -26.28 -0.06
CA VAL A 456 -3.89 -25.27 -1.02
C VAL A 456 -3.22 -23.93 -0.73
N LEU A 457 -3.21 -23.49 0.54
CA LEU A 457 -2.58 -22.23 0.95
C LEU A 457 -1.09 -22.20 0.62
N LEU A 458 -0.35 -23.26 0.96
CA LEU A 458 1.07 -23.39 0.61
C LEU A 458 1.30 -23.35 -0.90
N SER A 459 0.46 -24.07 -1.67
CA SER A 459 0.54 -24.09 -3.14
C SER A 459 0.36 -22.70 -3.72
N THR A 460 -0.61 -21.92 -3.20
CA THR A 460 -0.83 -20.53 -3.65
C THR A 460 0.32 -19.60 -3.28
N VAL A 461 0.97 -19.79 -2.12
CA VAL A 461 2.16 -19.01 -1.74
C VAL A 461 3.35 -19.37 -2.64
N PHE A 462 3.57 -20.65 -2.93
CA PHE A 462 4.66 -21.11 -3.79
C PHE A 462 4.52 -20.63 -5.24
N LEU A 463 3.28 -20.58 -5.73
CA LEU A 463 2.95 -20.03 -7.05
C LEU A 463 2.67 -18.51 -7.01
N GLY A 464 2.87 -17.88 -5.85
CA GLY A 464 2.56 -16.47 -5.61
C GLY A 464 3.71 -15.54 -6.00
N HIS A 465 4.83 -15.71 -5.29
CA HIS A 465 6.02 -14.86 -5.42
C HIS A 465 7.24 -15.61 -4.93
N PHE A 466 8.32 -15.60 -5.71
CA PHE A 466 9.52 -16.40 -5.47
C PHE A 466 10.15 -16.16 -4.09
N GLY A 467 10.18 -14.91 -3.62
CA GLY A 467 10.70 -14.60 -2.28
C GLY A 467 9.87 -15.21 -1.14
N PHE A 468 8.54 -15.27 -1.30
CA PHE A 468 7.65 -15.88 -0.31
C PHE A 468 7.68 -17.40 -0.38
N LEU A 469 7.90 -17.98 -1.57
CA LEU A 469 8.19 -19.40 -1.70
C LEU A 469 9.38 -19.79 -0.83
N ILE A 470 10.53 -19.13 -1.00
CA ILE A 470 11.75 -19.52 -0.30
C ILE A 470 11.57 -19.37 1.22
N ASN A 471 11.06 -18.23 1.67
CA ASN A 471 10.86 -17.97 3.10
C ASN A 471 9.89 -18.97 3.73
N THR A 472 8.76 -19.25 3.06
CA THR A 472 7.74 -20.17 3.59
C THR A 472 8.22 -21.62 3.52
N ALA A 473 8.93 -22.02 2.47
CA ALA A 473 9.50 -23.35 2.35
C ALA A 473 10.53 -23.64 3.45
N LEU A 474 11.42 -22.68 3.74
CA LEU A 474 12.38 -22.80 4.84
C LEU A 474 11.68 -22.86 6.20
N LEU A 475 10.69 -22.00 6.45
CA LEU A 475 9.90 -22.02 7.68
C LEU A 475 9.25 -23.39 7.91
N VAL A 476 8.50 -23.88 6.93
CA VAL A 476 7.74 -25.13 7.06
C VAL A 476 8.69 -26.33 7.08
N GLY A 477 9.79 -26.31 6.30
CA GLY A 477 10.84 -27.33 6.36
C GLY A 477 11.45 -27.45 7.75
N MET A 478 11.80 -26.33 8.40
CA MET A 478 12.29 -26.34 9.78
C MET A 478 11.24 -26.87 10.77
N LEU A 479 9.96 -26.51 10.60
CA LEU A 479 8.87 -27.03 11.43
C LEU A 479 8.72 -28.55 11.26
N ILE A 480 8.85 -29.07 10.03
CA ILE A 480 8.84 -30.51 9.75
C ILE A 480 10.00 -31.20 10.47
N VAL A 481 11.23 -30.71 10.30
CA VAL A 481 12.41 -31.28 10.97
C VAL A 481 12.23 -31.28 12.49
N GLY A 482 11.82 -30.15 13.08
CA GLY A 482 11.57 -30.05 14.51
C GLY A 482 10.46 -31.00 14.99
N THR A 483 9.38 -31.14 14.21
CA THR A 483 8.27 -32.06 14.54
C THR A 483 8.72 -33.52 14.47
N TRP A 484 9.52 -33.91 13.48
CA TRP A 484 10.05 -35.27 13.39
C TRP A 484 11.02 -35.59 14.54
N LEU A 485 11.95 -34.68 14.85
CA LEU A 485 12.87 -34.84 15.98
C LEU A 485 12.12 -34.99 17.31
N MET A 486 11.10 -34.16 17.56
CA MET A 486 10.29 -34.26 18.77
C MET A 486 9.41 -35.52 18.78
N SER A 487 8.93 -35.96 17.62
CA SER A 487 8.24 -37.23 17.49
C SER A 487 9.13 -38.43 17.82
N TRP A 488 10.41 -38.41 17.42
CA TRP A 488 11.37 -39.47 17.76
C TRP A 488 11.72 -39.46 19.25
N ARG A 489 11.69 -38.29 19.89
CA ARG A 489 11.79 -38.13 21.35
C ARG A 489 10.50 -38.50 22.11
N GLY A 490 9.49 -39.04 21.44
CA GLY A 490 8.27 -39.55 22.06
C GLY A 490 7.15 -38.52 22.30
N ALA A 491 7.34 -37.25 21.92
CA ALA A 491 6.35 -36.20 22.14
C ALA A 491 5.02 -36.51 21.41
N GLY A 492 3.92 -36.62 22.17
CA GLY A 492 2.60 -37.02 21.65
C GLY A 492 2.04 -36.05 20.61
N TRP A 493 2.13 -34.74 20.88
CA TRP A 493 1.68 -33.69 19.96
C TRP A 493 2.41 -33.77 18.60
N ALA A 494 3.72 -34.05 18.62
CA ALA A 494 4.54 -34.12 17.42
C ALA A 494 4.20 -35.36 16.56
N ARG A 495 3.91 -36.50 17.20
CA ARG A 495 3.41 -37.70 16.52
C ARG A 495 2.09 -37.46 15.79
N ALA A 496 1.20 -36.64 16.37
CA ALA A 496 -0.08 -36.30 15.74
C ALA A 496 0.07 -35.38 14.52
N ILE A 497 1.07 -34.49 14.52
CA ILE A 497 1.25 -33.46 13.49
C ILE A 497 2.16 -33.91 12.34
N ARG A 498 3.17 -34.75 12.60
CA ARG A 498 4.26 -35.04 11.65
C ARG A 498 3.78 -35.43 10.25
N TRP A 499 2.78 -36.32 10.15
CA TRP A 499 2.30 -36.83 8.88
C TRP A 499 1.42 -35.83 8.14
N PRO A 500 0.36 -35.28 8.76
CA PRO A 500 -0.43 -34.22 8.13
C PRO A 500 0.40 -33.05 7.60
N LEU A 501 1.37 -32.57 8.40
CA LEU A 501 2.26 -31.48 8.01
C LEU A 501 3.17 -31.88 6.83
N THR A 502 3.79 -33.06 6.90
CA THR A 502 4.69 -33.56 5.84
C THR A 502 3.93 -33.77 4.53
N LEU A 503 2.72 -34.32 4.59
CA LEU A 503 1.88 -34.56 3.40
C LEU A 503 1.38 -33.25 2.78
N ALA A 504 0.92 -32.30 3.59
CA ALA A 504 0.48 -31.01 3.08
C ALA A 504 1.62 -30.22 2.42
N TYR A 505 2.78 -30.17 3.08
CA TYR A 505 3.97 -29.50 2.54
C TYR A 505 4.54 -30.23 1.32
N GLY A 506 4.79 -31.54 1.44
CA GLY A 506 5.34 -32.35 0.36
C GLY A 506 4.43 -32.33 -0.87
N GLY A 507 3.12 -32.42 -0.66
CA GLY A 507 2.12 -32.25 -1.72
C GLY A 507 2.24 -30.89 -2.40
N ALA A 508 2.35 -29.80 -1.64
CA ALA A 508 2.45 -28.44 -2.20
C ALA A 508 3.77 -28.22 -2.98
N VAL A 509 4.88 -28.74 -2.47
CA VAL A 509 6.18 -28.72 -3.17
C VAL A 509 6.11 -29.52 -4.46
N ILE A 510 5.55 -30.73 -4.44
CA ILE A 510 5.39 -31.56 -5.63
C ILE A 510 4.46 -30.87 -6.63
N PHE A 511 3.33 -30.32 -6.19
CA PHE A 511 2.38 -29.62 -7.05
C PHE A 511 3.02 -28.41 -7.72
N ALA A 512 3.63 -27.49 -6.97
CA ALA A 512 4.30 -26.32 -7.53
C ALA A 512 5.50 -26.71 -8.40
N GLY A 513 6.25 -27.75 -7.99
CA GLY A 513 7.35 -28.34 -8.73
C GLY A 513 6.90 -28.85 -10.10
N VAL A 514 5.92 -29.75 -10.14
CA VAL A 514 5.42 -30.36 -11.37
C VAL A 514 4.76 -29.33 -12.28
N CYS A 515 3.86 -28.50 -11.74
CA CYS A 515 3.03 -27.61 -12.55
C CYS A 515 3.73 -26.34 -13.01
N PHE A 516 4.84 -25.93 -12.38
CA PHE A 516 5.49 -24.66 -12.70
C PHE A 516 7.02 -24.71 -12.67
N TYR A 517 7.61 -25.08 -11.53
CA TYR A 517 9.06 -24.93 -11.35
C TYR A 517 9.91 -25.96 -12.11
N SER A 518 9.33 -27.08 -12.55
CA SER A 518 9.98 -28.12 -13.36
C SER A 518 10.55 -27.55 -14.67
N ALA A 519 9.84 -26.60 -15.28
CA ALA A 519 10.28 -25.91 -16.50
C ALA A 519 11.57 -25.08 -16.31
N TYR A 520 11.94 -24.77 -15.06
CA TYR A 520 13.08 -23.93 -14.72
C TYR A 520 14.22 -24.71 -14.05
N ILE A 521 14.15 -26.05 -13.99
CA ILE A 521 15.25 -26.88 -13.47
C ILE A 521 16.59 -26.54 -14.15
N PRO A 522 16.68 -26.40 -15.49
CA PRO A 522 17.94 -26.03 -16.14
C PRO A 522 18.50 -24.69 -15.67
N LEU A 523 17.62 -23.70 -15.45
CA LEU A 523 17.99 -22.38 -14.92
C LEU A 523 18.55 -22.50 -13.50
N PHE A 524 17.90 -23.27 -12.62
CA PHE A 524 18.39 -23.44 -11.25
C PHE A 524 19.73 -24.17 -11.21
N LEU A 525 19.91 -25.21 -12.02
CA LEU A 525 21.17 -25.95 -12.11
C LEU A 525 22.32 -25.05 -12.62
N SER A 526 22.06 -24.22 -13.64
CA SER A 526 23.08 -23.29 -14.15
C SER A 526 23.46 -22.21 -13.13
N GLN A 527 22.50 -21.71 -12.36
CA GLN A 527 22.76 -20.75 -11.29
C GLN A 527 23.52 -21.36 -10.12
N ILE A 528 23.20 -22.61 -9.73
CA ILE A 528 23.94 -23.34 -8.70
C ILE A 528 25.39 -23.58 -9.15
N GLN A 529 25.59 -23.99 -10.40
CA GLN A 529 26.92 -24.20 -10.98
C GLN A 529 27.72 -22.89 -11.04
N THR A 530 27.08 -21.79 -11.41
CA THR A 530 27.73 -20.46 -11.43
C THR A 530 28.08 -20.01 -10.02
N ALA A 531 27.18 -20.19 -9.06
CA ALA A 531 27.42 -19.85 -7.65
C ALA A 531 28.54 -20.69 -7.02
N SER A 532 28.62 -21.99 -7.35
CA SER A 532 29.64 -22.89 -6.79
C SER A 532 31.03 -22.65 -7.36
N THR A 533 31.14 -22.22 -8.62
CA THR A 533 32.41 -21.97 -9.29
C THR A 533 32.92 -20.54 -9.11
N SER A 534 32.02 -19.56 -9.14
CA SER A 534 32.35 -18.13 -9.26
C SER A 534 31.74 -17.25 -8.16
N GLY A 535 31.02 -17.85 -7.21
CA GLY A 535 30.33 -17.15 -6.13
C GLY A 535 28.99 -16.54 -6.54
N PHE A 536 28.20 -16.13 -5.54
CA PHE A 536 26.84 -15.60 -5.76
C PHE A 536 26.80 -14.27 -6.52
N SER A 537 27.82 -13.41 -6.37
CA SER A 537 27.90 -12.16 -7.12
C SER A 537 28.05 -12.38 -8.62
N ALA A 538 28.69 -13.48 -9.04
CA ALA A 538 28.83 -13.86 -10.44
C ALA A 538 27.49 -14.25 -11.08
N VAL A 539 26.58 -14.87 -10.31
CA VAL A 539 25.22 -15.19 -10.79
C VAL A 539 24.46 -13.92 -11.19
N ALA A 540 24.69 -12.82 -10.47
CA ALA A 540 24.07 -11.52 -10.76
C ALA A 540 24.84 -10.70 -11.80
N ASN A 541 26.00 -11.19 -12.25
CA ASN A 541 26.96 -10.43 -13.07
C ASN A 541 27.28 -9.05 -12.45
N ARG A 542 27.54 -9.02 -11.14
CA ARG A 542 27.80 -7.80 -10.37
C ARG A 542 29.05 -7.93 -9.51
N THR A 543 29.67 -6.80 -9.22
CA THR A 543 30.75 -6.72 -8.23
C THR A 543 30.22 -7.02 -6.82
N PRO A 544 31.04 -7.65 -5.94
CA PRO A 544 30.69 -7.83 -4.54
C PRO A 544 30.31 -6.50 -3.88
N ALA A 545 29.21 -6.48 -3.14
CA ALA A 545 28.74 -5.27 -2.49
C ALA A 545 29.53 -4.97 -1.20
N ASN A 546 29.70 -3.67 -0.91
CA ASN A 546 30.41 -3.20 0.28
C ASN A 546 29.60 -3.51 1.55
N ARG A 547 30.24 -4.16 2.54
CA ARG A 547 29.61 -4.52 3.82
C ARG A 547 29.12 -3.30 4.62
N ALA A 548 29.80 -2.16 4.55
CA ALA A 548 29.35 -0.94 5.21
C ALA A 548 28.04 -0.43 4.59
N ALA A 549 27.93 -0.45 3.26
CA ALA A 549 26.70 -0.11 2.56
C ALA A 549 25.58 -1.13 2.86
N MET A 550 25.91 -2.42 2.97
CA MET A 550 24.94 -3.44 3.41
C MET A 550 24.43 -3.19 4.83
N TRP A 551 25.30 -2.78 5.75
CA TRP A 551 24.91 -2.43 7.12
C TRP A 551 24.01 -1.19 7.15
N GLU A 552 24.38 -0.13 6.43
CA GLU A 552 23.54 1.06 6.30
C GLU A 552 22.17 0.71 5.71
N ASN A 553 22.14 -0.07 4.64
CA ASN A 553 20.90 -0.50 4.00
C ASN A 553 20.05 -1.38 4.93
N LEU A 554 20.65 -2.35 5.63
CA LEU A 554 19.93 -3.20 6.60
C LEU A 554 19.33 -2.35 7.73
N TRP A 555 20.14 -1.48 8.32
CA TRP A 555 19.75 -0.72 9.50
C TRP A 555 18.78 0.42 9.16
N ARG A 556 19.19 1.31 8.25
CA ARG A 556 18.45 2.52 7.91
C ARG A 556 17.28 2.23 6.98
N ALA A 557 17.56 1.70 5.78
CA ALA A 557 16.52 1.45 4.79
C ALA A 557 15.65 0.25 5.16
N GLY A 558 16.23 -0.80 5.73
CA GLY A 558 15.53 -2.01 6.15
C GLY A 558 14.74 -1.81 7.44
N LEU A 559 15.40 -1.75 8.59
CA LEU A 559 14.72 -1.78 9.88
C LEU A 559 14.04 -0.45 10.25
N ILE A 560 14.75 0.68 10.15
CA ILE A 560 14.24 1.98 10.60
C ILE A 560 13.14 2.47 9.66
N THR A 561 13.38 2.54 8.35
CA THR A 561 12.39 3.07 7.42
C THR A 561 11.12 2.21 7.42
N HIS A 562 11.21 0.88 7.40
CA HIS A 562 10.01 0.02 7.32
C HIS A 562 9.17 0.04 8.60
N PHE A 563 9.82 0.06 9.78
CA PHE A 563 9.11 -0.17 11.05
C PHE A 563 9.13 1.02 12.01
N GLY A 564 10.01 2.02 11.86
CA GLY A 564 10.04 3.22 12.71
C GLY A 564 10.79 3.04 14.04
N ILE A 565 12.03 2.53 13.99
CA ILE A 565 13.02 2.27 15.07
C ILE A 565 12.54 1.44 16.28
N PHE A 566 11.42 1.78 16.91
CA PHE A 566 10.92 1.17 18.15
C PHE A 566 10.27 -0.22 17.99
N PRO A 567 9.49 -0.50 16.92
CA PRO A 567 8.82 -1.80 16.83
C PRO A 567 9.77 -3.01 16.78
N ILE A 568 11.00 -2.86 16.29
CA ILE A 568 11.98 -3.98 16.27
C ILE A 568 12.39 -4.44 17.68
N PRO A 569 12.97 -3.60 18.56
CA PRO A 569 13.31 -4.03 19.92
C PRO A 569 12.08 -4.41 20.73
N LEU A 570 10.95 -3.72 20.54
CA LEU A 570 9.68 -4.07 21.18
C LEU A 570 9.19 -5.45 20.72
N ALA A 571 9.33 -5.80 19.44
CA ALA A 571 8.97 -7.12 18.95
C ALA A 571 9.76 -8.24 19.64
N LEU A 572 11.08 -8.07 19.76
CA LEU A 572 11.94 -9.05 20.43
C LEU A 572 11.56 -9.24 21.91
N PHE A 573 11.30 -8.14 22.63
CA PHE A 573 10.82 -8.21 24.01
C PHE A 573 9.45 -8.91 24.12
N GLY A 574 8.55 -8.65 23.17
CA GLY A 574 7.21 -9.24 23.15
C GLY A 574 7.24 -10.75 22.88
N VAL A 575 8.07 -11.18 21.92
CA VAL A 575 8.31 -12.61 21.66
C VAL A 575 8.90 -13.29 22.89
N TRP A 576 9.90 -12.69 23.51
CA TRP A 576 10.50 -13.20 24.74
C TRP A 576 9.49 -13.30 25.89
N ARG A 577 8.65 -12.28 26.07
CA ARG A 577 7.61 -12.26 27.10
C ARG A 577 6.56 -13.34 26.85
N LEU A 578 6.14 -13.51 25.59
CA LEU A 578 5.21 -14.56 25.18
C LEU A 578 5.82 -15.95 25.38
N ALA A 579 7.12 -16.12 25.19
CA ALA A 579 7.81 -17.38 25.49
C ALA A 579 7.92 -17.66 27.00
N ARG A 580 8.05 -16.63 27.84
CA ARG A 580 8.17 -16.74 29.31
C ARG A 580 6.86 -16.76 30.10
N GLY A 581 5.72 -16.44 29.50
CA GLY A 581 4.43 -16.45 30.20
C GLY A 581 4.17 -17.80 30.87
N ASP A 582 3.54 -17.80 32.05
CA ASP A 582 3.44 -18.98 32.92
C ASP A 582 2.98 -20.22 32.16
N ALA A 583 3.75 -21.29 32.28
CA ALA A 583 3.41 -22.63 31.78
C ALA A 583 2.26 -23.29 32.58
N ARG A 584 1.76 -22.60 33.62
CA ARG A 584 0.73 -23.08 34.55
C ARG A 584 -0.70 -22.80 34.08
N GLU A 585 -0.92 -21.84 33.18
CA GLU A 585 -2.13 -21.84 32.35
C GLU A 585 -1.92 -22.93 31.30
N GLU A 586 -2.53 -24.10 31.52
CA GLU A 586 -2.44 -25.30 30.67
C GLU A 586 -2.23 -24.94 29.20
N SER A 587 -1.03 -25.27 28.70
CA SER A 587 -0.57 -25.21 27.32
C SER A 587 -1.70 -25.19 26.27
N ALA A 588 -2.27 -24.03 25.99
CA ALA A 588 -3.22 -23.87 24.91
C ALA A 588 -2.46 -24.16 23.59
N PRO A 589 -2.84 -25.19 22.81
CA PRO A 589 -2.07 -25.59 21.63
C PRO A 589 -1.83 -24.44 20.64
N GLY A 590 -2.73 -23.46 20.59
CA GLY A 590 -2.60 -22.24 19.81
C GLY A 590 -1.40 -21.36 20.19
N ARG A 591 -1.04 -21.24 21.48
CA ARG A 591 0.13 -20.45 21.91
C ARG A 591 1.43 -21.07 21.46
N THR A 592 1.56 -22.38 21.60
CA THR A 592 2.73 -23.12 21.12
C THR A 592 2.86 -23.02 19.61
N ALA A 593 1.76 -23.14 18.86
CA ALA A 593 1.75 -23.00 17.40
C ALA A 593 2.22 -21.61 16.96
N VAL A 594 1.63 -20.54 17.52
CA VAL A 594 2.01 -19.16 17.19
C VAL A 594 3.47 -18.90 17.54
N LEU A 595 3.94 -19.31 18.72
CA LEU A 595 5.35 -19.16 19.10
C LEU A 595 6.31 -19.89 18.16
N ALA A 596 6.01 -21.14 17.80
CA ALA A 596 6.84 -21.90 16.87
C ALA A 596 6.93 -21.21 15.49
N LEU A 597 5.80 -20.69 14.99
CA LEU A 597 5.76 -19.93 13.74
C LEU A 597 6.53 -18.61 13.86
N MET A 598 6.39 -17.86 14.96
CA MET A 598 7.12 -16.61 15.21
C MET A 598 8.63 -16.85 15.25
N PHE A 599 9.09 -17.83 16.04
CA PHE A 599 10.51 -18.16 16.15
C PHE A 599 11.07 -18.68 14.82
N GLY A 600 10.35 -19.57 14.13
CA GLY A 600 10.74 -20.03 12.82
C GLY A 600 10.87 -18.88 11.83
N SER A 601 9.91 -17.94 11.82
CA SER A 601 9.94 -16.77 10.95
C SER A 601 11.13 -15.85 11.27
N LEU A 602 11.45 -15.63 12.54
CA LEU A 602 12.63 -14.86 12.96
C LEU A 602 13.94 -15.54 12.53
N VAL A 603 14.04 -16.87 12.67
CA VAL A 603 15.21 -17.63 12.22
C VAL A 603 15.40 -17.49 10.71
N VAL A 604 14.34 -17.66 9.92
CA VAL A 604 14.39 -17.44 8.46
C VAL A 604 14.86 -16.02 8.13
N ALA A 605 14.29 -15.01 8.80
CA ALA A 605 14.69 -13.63 8.58
C ALA A 605 16.15 -13.35 8.95
N ILE A 606 16.64 -13.87 10.08
CA ILE A 606 18.05 -13.72 10.47
C ILE A 606 18.96 -14.37 9.43
N CYS A 607 18.63 -15.58 8.95
CA CYS A 607 19.37 -16.22 7.88
C CYS A 607 19.47 -15.32 6.64
N PHE A 608 18.36 -14.71 6.20
CA PHE A 608 18.35 -13.81 5.05
C PHE A 608 18.95 -12.43 5.31
N ALA A 609 18.95 -11.94 6.55
CA ALA A 609 19.62 -10.71 6.94
C ALA A 609 21.14 -10.88 6.93
N VAL A 610 21.63 -12.04 7.36
CA VAL A 610 23.06 -12.36 7.44
C VAL A 610 23.64 -12.80 6.09
N LEU A 611 22.86 -13.52 5.26
CA LEU A 611 23.33 -14.08 4.00
C LEU A 611 24.07 -13.08 3.09
N PRO A 612 23.61 -11.83 2.88
CA PRO A 612 24.35 -10.84 2.09
C PRO A 612 25.75 -10.54 2.60
N PHE A 613 25.98 -10.55 3.92
CA PHE A 613 27.30 -10.27 4.49
C PHE A 613 28.30 -11.40 4.26
N ILE A 614 27.79 -12.62 4.10
CA ILE A 614 28.57 -13.83 3.78
C ILE A 614 28.82 -13.91 2.28
N THR A 615 27.77 -13.76 1.47
CA THR A 615 27.84 -13.98 0.01
C THR A 615 28.29 -12.74 -0.77
N LEU A 616 28.27 -11.56 -0.14
CA LEU A 616 28.48 -10.25 -0.76
C LEU A 616 27.54 -9.97 -1.95
N ALA A 617 26.47 -10.74 -2.08
CA ALA A 617 25.41 -10.54 -3.04
C ALA A 617 24.32 -9.66 -2.42
N THR A 618 23.88 -8.65 -3.16
CA THR A 618 22.76 -7.80 -2.74
C THR A 618 21.46 -8.61 -2.81
N ASN A 619 21.07 -9.24 -1.71
CA ASN A 619 19.75 -9.84 -1.61
C ASN A 619 18.72 -8.76 -1.26
N SER A 620 17.50 -8.97 -1.73
CA SER A 620 16.38 -8.10 -1.41
C SER A 620 15.82 -8.40 -0.01
N PRO A 621 15.66 -7.42 0.90
CA PRO A 621 15.02 -7.58 2.20
C PRO A 621 13.51 -7.91 2.18
N ARG A 622 13.05 -8.67 1.18
CA ARG A 622 11.71 -9.31 1.14
C ARG A 622 11.40 -10.12 2.40
N TRP A 623 12.41 -10.54 3.16
CA TRP A 623 12.26 -11.18 4.46
C TRP A 623 11.70 -10.24 5.54
N LEU A 624 11.81 -8.91 5.42
CA LEU A 624 11.20 -7.94 6.34
C LEU A 624 9.67 -8.04 6.30
N MET A 625 9.08 -8.08 5.11
CA MET A 625 7.63 -8.23 4.95
C MET A 625 7.13 -9.60 5.44
N PHE A 626 7.97 -10.63 5.31
CA PHE A 626 7.70 -11.96 5.85
C PHE A 626 7.61 -11.97 7.39
N ILE A 627 8.42 -11.18 8.10
CA ILE A 627 8.35 -11.07 9.57
C ILE A 627 7.47 -9.94 10.10
N ALA A 628 6.86 -9.13 9.22
CA ALA A 628 6.08 -7.97 9.64
C ALA A 628 4.96 -8.33 10.64
N TRP A 629 4.36 -9.52 10.52
CA TRP A 629 3.34 -10.00 11.47
C TRP A 629 3.92 -10.33 12.86
N VAL A 630 5.14 -10.87 12.90
CA VAL A 630 5.89 -11.13 14.14
C VAL A 630 6.22 -9.81 14.81
N VAL A 631 6.70 -8.84 14.03
CA VAL A 631 7.01 -7.48 14.53
C VAL A 631 5.77 -6.83 15.10
N ALA A 632 4.65 -6.89 14.38
CA ALA A 632 3.38 -6.31 14.81
C ALA A 632 2.84 -6.92 16.11
N LEU A 633 2.80 -8.27 16.20
CA LEU A 633 2.32 -8.97 17.39
C LEU A 633 3.25 -8.76 18.60
N GLY A 634 4.57 -8.92 18.41
CA GLY A 634 5.53 -8.71 19.48
C GLY A 634 5.51 -7.26 19.99
N THR A 635 5.41 -6.29 19.09
CA THR A 635 5.30 -4.87 19.47
C THR A 635 4.04 -4.63 20.29
N ALA A 636 2.90 -5.18 19.87
CA ALA A 636 1.64 -5.00 20.59
C ALA A 636 1.69 -5.54 22.02
N ILE A 637 2.29 -6.72 22.23
CA ILE A 637 2.50 -7.32 23.57
C ILE A 637 3.35 -6.39 24.44
N SER A 638 4.46 -5.90 23.91
CA SER A 638 5.39 -5.02 24.63
C SER A 638 4.77 -3.67 24.97
N VAL A 639 4.02 -3.09 24.03
CA VAL A 639 3.31 -1.84 24.23
C VAL A 639 2.24 -1.99 25.30
N GLU A 640 1.48 -3.08 25.31
CA GLU A 640 0.49 -3.35 26.36
C GLU A 640 1.15 -3.41 27.75
N GLU A 641 2.30 -4.08 27.85
CA GLU A 641 3.05 -4.18 29.11
C GLU A 641 3.56 -2.79 29.57
N ILE A 642 4.14 -2.01 28.67
CA ILE A 642 4.62 -0.65 28.98
C ILE A 642 3.44 0.25 29.37
N TRP A 643 2.31 0.17 28.66
CA TRP A 643 1.12 0.96 28.92
C TRP A 643 0.54 0.74 30.33
N ARG A 644 0.72 -0.46 30.88
CA ARG A 644 0.27 -0.81 32.24
C ARG A 644 1.16 -0.24 33.35
N ARG A 645 2.36 0.26 33.05
CA ARG A 645 3.32 0.83 34.03
C ARG A 645 3.00 2.27 34.48
N GLY A 646 1.72 2.64 34.50
CA GLY A 646 1.28 3.98 34.89
C GLY A 646 1.50 5.05 33.81
N TRP A 647 1.44 6.33 34.22
CA TRP A 647 1.43 7.47 33.28
C TRP A 647 2.71 7.61 32.46
N VAL A 648 3.88 7.31 33.06
CA VAL A 648 5.18 7.35 32.36
C VAL A 648 5.20 6.36 31.20
N GLY A 649 4.72 5.13 31.45
CA GLY A 649 4.61 4.10 30.40
C GLY A 649 3.67 4.52 29.28
N LYS A 650 2.51 5.12 29.61
CA LYS A 650 1.59 5.67 28.61
C LYS A 650 2.24 6.76 27.76
N LEU A 651 2.91 7.73 28.40
CA LEU A 651 3.62 8.80 27.71
C LEU A 651 4.72 8.25 26.78
N ALA A 652 5.51 7.28 27.25
CA ALA A 652 6.54 6.64 26.46
C ALA A 652 5.95 5.92 25.23
N THR A 653 4.86 5.16 25.40
CA THR A 653 4.14 4.53 24.29
C THR A 653 3.63 5.56 23.28
N LEU A 654 3.03 6.66 23.75
CA LEU A 654 2.54 7.73 22.87
C LEU A 654 3.68 8.40 22.11
N ALA A 655 4.81 8.67 22.76
CA ALA A 655 5.99 9.25 22.12
C ALA A 655 6.59 8.32 21.06
N MET A 656 6.78 7.03 21.39
CA MET A 656 7.24 6.02 20.43
C MET A 656 6.28 5.88 19.24
N GLY A 657 4.97 5.84 19.53
CA GLY A 657 3.92 5.78 18.51
C GLY A 657 3.93 7.02 17.61
N ALA A 658 4.12 8.21 18.17
CA ALA A 658 4.21 9.44 17.39
C ALA A 658 5.40 9.44 16.43
N VAL A 659 6.57 8.93 16.85
CA VAL A 659 7.75 8.77 15.97
C VAL A 659 7.47 7.78 14.84
N VAL A 660 6.86 6.63 15.15
CA VAL A 660 6.49 5.63 14.12
C VAL A 660 5.48 6.23 13.13
N LEU A 661 4.46 6.93 13.62
CA LEU A 661 3.44 7.57 12.79
C LEU A 661 4.03 8.69 11.93
N ALA A 662 4.96 9.50 12.46
CA ALA A 662 5.65 10.53 11.69
C ALA A 662 6.49 9.92 10.57
N ASN A 663 7.24 8.84 10.86
CA ASN A 663 8.00 8.09 9.86
C ASN A 663 7.08 7.52 8.77
N THR A 664 5.99 6.84 9.15
CA THR A 664 5.00 6.33 8.21
C THR A 664 4.36 7.45 7.38
N ALA A 665 3.95 8.55 8.01
CA ALA A 665 3.34 9.68 7.32
C ALA A 665 4.30 10.28 6.29
N TRP A 666 5.59 10.42 6.62
CA TRP A 666 6.61 10.87 5.67
C TRP A 666 6.75 9.90 4.48
N ILE A 667 6.91 8.61 4.76
CA ILE A 667 7.07 7.55 3.74
C ILE A 667 5.82 7.38 2.89
N TRP A 668 4.66 7.90 3.31
CA TRP A 668 3.44 7.83 2.53
C TRP A 668 3.12 9.13 1.78
N LEU A 669 3.16 10.27 2.48
CA LEU A 669 2.82 11.56 1.92
C LEU A 669 3.87 12.08 0.95
N ALA A 670 5.16 11.91 1.26
CA ALA A 670 6.21 12.43 0.39
C ALA A 670 6.20 11.76 -1.00
N PRO A 671 6.04 10.43 -1.10
CA PRO A 671 5.91 9.82 -2.41
C PRO A 671 4.56 10.06 -3.11
N MET A 672 3.48 10.28 -2.36
CA MET A 672 2.15 10.58 -2.93
C MET A 672 2.09 11.98 -3.52
N LEU A 673 2.50 13.00 -2.74
CA LEU A 673 2.36 14.40 -3.10
C LEU A 673 3.54 14.90 -3.93
N TRP A 674 4.75 14.54 -3.53
CA TRP A 674 5.98 15.08 -4.09
C TRP A 674 6.76 14.06 -4.92
N ARG A 675 6.22 12.85 -5.11
CA ARG A 675 6.87 11.75 -5.85
C ARG A 675 8.26 11.38 -5.33
N VAL A 676 8.61 11.79 -4.10
CA VAL A 676 9.87 11.39 -3.46
C VAL A 676 9.87 9.88 -3.34
N ARG A 677 10.75 9.18 -4.05
CA ARG A 677 10.75 7.73 -4.00
C ARG A 677 11.09 7.26 -2.58
N PRO A 678 10.26 6.43 -1.94
CA PRO A 678 10.71 5.75 -0.74
C PRO A 678 11.89 4.87 -1.15
N PRO A 679 12.81 4.54 -0.23
CA PRO A 679 13.82 3.54 -0.55
C PRO A 679 13.11 2.30 -1.07
N GLU A 680 13.69 1.66 -2.07
CA GLU A 680 13.20 0.37 -2.50
C GLU A 680 13.17 -0.52 -1.24
N PRO A 681 12.06 -1.22 -0.91
CA PRO A 681 12.01 -2.15 0.22
C PRO A 681 12.96 -3.35 0.03
N PHE A 682 13.94 -3.26 -0.90
CA PHE A 682 14.68 -4.31 -1.55
C PHE A 682 16.16 -3.95 -1.78
#